data_AF-A0A2V5Q5L6-F1
#
_entry.id   AF-A0A2V5Q5L6-F1
#
_cell.length_a   1.000
_cell.length_b   1.000
_cell.length_c   1.000
_cell.angle_alpha   90.00
_cell.angle_beta   90.00
_cell.angle_gamma   90.00
#
_symmetry.space_group_name_H-M   'P 1'
#
loop_
_entity.id
_entity.type
_entity.pdbx_description
1 polymer ?
#
loop_
_entity_poly.entity_id
_entity_poly.type
_entity_poly.pdbx_seq_one_letter_code
_entity_poly.pdbx_strand_id
1 'polypeptide(L)'
;MKLPTRRLAAFLFLTAILGLASVPAQSAILIVTNTQDAGADSLRGAVAAASAGDAIEFNIPRSDPGYDISTGVFTITLNSGEIVIDKDLTIAVRSGANIFISGNHASRIFNITAGTVAIFNLSFVNGKAQGADVQYPNEGAPGIGGAVLNQGTLAFTRCTFMDNAALGGRGSGQTQRPPKKGGDGLGGAIANQGTLSLIACTLAANSAVGGPGGLSASGSGLSSGAVGGQGSGGAIYNANSATLSLTNCTITSNSVEGSDGVDSSLTFATEGAAAQGGGIANLGNATIIHCTSANNTALGGDSRLGAGYLYPPFDGGAASGGGYYGAVGSSSSTRDSIFAPNVVIGGAAGGPQNSPGAETGPDVNAAVNSGGHNLLGRSDGCTGFTADDQQGGTTNATRLDPKLGALGYYGGTTQTLPLLPASPAINGGDPAQATRDQRYFVRTGPPDIGAVEFQGTQPTLLANISTRLRVQTGNNAMIGGFIITGTELKTELVRGIGPSLQVPGALADPVIEVHGPSGQLLGTNDNWRDAGTRQQIIGSGLAPTHELESALWGIILPGAYTVIVGGNNGSTGIGLFEVYDLDQTAESKLANVSTRGFVGNGDDVMIVGAIVVGSAPRVLFRAIGPALTDVGVPNALGDPLLQLYDGNGGLVAANYDWRDDQEAEIVATGIPPTYDLESAIVRDLAPGPYTAIMRDTHNTPGNGRIEAYSLN
;
A
#
# COMPACT_ATOMS: atom_id res chain seq x y z
N MET A 1 -20.21 63.64 13.05
CA MET A 1 -18.78 63.33 13.33
C MET A 1 -18.75 62.59 14.67
N LYS A 2 -18.73 61.26 14.74
CA LYS A 2 -17.72 60.22 14.42
C LYS A 2 -17.01 59.71 15.70
N LEU A 3 -17.41 58.47 16.05
CA LEU A 3 -16.77 57.41 16.87
C LEU A 3 -16.69 57.59 18.40
N PRO A 4 -16.98 56.52 19.18
CA PRO A 4 -16.07 55.36 19.26
C PRO A 4 -16.71 53.94 19.32
N THR A 5 -15.87 52.96 18.96
CA THR A 5 -15.74 51.54 19.43
C THR A 5 -16.98 50.76 19.93
N ARG A 6 -17.25 49.59 19.30
CA ARG A 6 -18.10 48.52 19.84
C ARG A 6 -17.27 47.29 20.25
N ARG A 7 -17.55 46.75 21.44
CA ARG A 7 -17.06 45.48 21.99
C ARG A 7 -18.19 44.43 22.03
N LEU A 8 -17.81 43.19 21.66
CA LEU A 8 -18.11 41.84 22.19
C LEU A 8 -19.53 41.38 22.58
N ALA A 9 -19.89 40.19 22.06
CA ALA A 9 -20.48 39.05 22.80
C ALA A 9 -19.98 37.75 22.08
N ALA A 10 -18.92 37.08 22.57
CA ALA A 10 -18.92 35.98 23.56
C ALA A 10 -19.52 34.65 23.02
N PHE A 11 -18.71 33.88 22.29
CA PHE A 11 -18.93 32.45 22.03
C PHE A 11 -18.36 31.63 23.21
N LEU A 12 -19.18 30.72 23.74
CA LEU A 12 -18.87 29.89 24.89
C LEU A 12 -17.86 28.80 24.49
N PHE A 13 -16.62 28.92 25.00
CA PHE A 13 -15.63 27.85 25.04
C PHE A 13 -16.01 26.87 26.15
N LEU A 14 -16.10 25.57 25.83
CA LEU A 14 -16.05 24.52 26.85
C LEU A 14 -14.58 24.09 26.99
N THR A 15 -13.93 24.57 28.05
CA THR A 15 -12.55 24.23 28.42
C THR A 15 -12.49 22.87 29.12
N ALA A 16 -11.80 21.90 28.53
CA ALA A 16 -11.19 20.79 29.26
C ALA A 16 -9.82 21.24 29.80
N ILE A 17 -9.56 20.93 31.06
CA ILE A 17 -8.39 21.35 31.86
C ILE A 17 -7.11 20.70 31.29
N LEU A 18 -6.16 21.51 30.82
CA LEU A 18 -4.78 21.08 30.52
C LEU A 18 -3.98 20.98 31.82
N GLY A 19 -3.58 19.75 32.17
CA GLY A 19 -2.27 19.54 32.77
C GLY A 19 -1.21 19.82 31.70
N LEU A 20 -0.14 20.53 32.06
CA LEU A 20 1.07 20.67 31.23
C LEU A 20 1.77 19.32 31.11
N ALA A 21 1.18 18.42 30.32
CA ALA A 21 1.96 17.44 29.57
C ALA A 21 2.46 18.16 28.33
N SER A 22 3.73 17.98 27.97
CA SER A 22 4.24 18.40 26.67
C SER A 22 3.28 17.90 25.59
N VAL A 23 2.63 18.83 24.87
CA VAL A 23 1.86 18.49 23.68
C VAL A 23 2.83 17.72 22.77
N PRO A 24 2.60 16.42 22.47
CA PRO A 24 3.42 15.76 21.47
C PRO A 24 3.31 16.59 20.20
N ALA A 25 4.45 17.00 19.64
CA ALA A 25 4.48 17.78 18.42
C ALA A 25 3.60 17.08 17.38
N GLN A 26 2.57 17.79 16.91
CA GLN A 26 1.63 17.25 15.94
C GLN A 26 2.34 17.10 14.60
N SER A 27 2.27 15.89 14.03
CA SER A 27 2.76 15.58 12.68
C SER A 27 2.14 16.54 11.66
N ALA A 28 2.98 17.27 10.94
CA ALA A 28 2.56 18.14 9.84
C ALA A 28 2.40 17.32 8.55
N ILE A 29 1.50 17.77 7.67
CA ILE A 29 1.36 17.22 6.32
C ILE A 29 1.98 18.21 5.34
N LEU A 30 3.00 17.76 4.61
CA LEU A 30 3.65 18.52 3.55
C LEU A 30 3.15 18.03 2.19
N ILE A 31 2.77 18.96 1.31
CA ILE A 31 2.19 18.64 0.00
C ILE A 31 3.21 18.88 -1.10
N VAL A 32 3.50 17.83 -1.86
CA VAL A 32 4.23 17.88 -3.13
C VAL A 32 3.26 18.30 -4.22
N THR A 33 3.55 19.41 -4.90
CA THR A 33 2.65 19.98 -5.93
C THR A 33 3.26 20.03 -7.33
N ASN A 34 4.50 19.57 -7.49
CA ASN A 34 5.16 19.48 -8.80
C ASN A 34 6.04 18.24 -8.93
N THR A 35 6.40 17.86 -10.17
CA THR A 35 7.31 16.73 -10.43
C THR A 35 8.78 17.11 -10.56
N GLN A 36 9.16 18.30 -10.10
CA GLN A 36 10.56 18.73 -10.17
C GLN A 36 11.41 17.89 -9.20
N ASP A 37 12.67 17.65 -9.56
CA ASP A 37 13.61 16.89 -8.74
C ASP A 37 13.97 17.60 -7.43
N ALA A 38 13.98 18.94 -7.44
CA ALA A 38 14.38 19.77 -6.30
C ALA A 38 13.67 21.13 -6.34
N GLY A 39 13.78 21.86 -5.23
CA GLY A 39 13.15 23.17 -5.06
C GLY A 39 11.88 23.12 -4.22
N ALA A 40 11.20 24.26 -4.11
CA ALA A 40 9.95 24.36 -3.37
C ALA A 40 8.89 23.41 -3.97
N ASP A 41 8.08 22.84 -3.08
CA ASP A 41 6.97 21.95 -3.40
C ASP A 41 7.31 20.65 -4.18
N SER A 42 8.61 20.35 -4.34
CA SER A 42 9.10 19.06 -4.85
C SER A 42 9.12 18.00 -3.73
N LEU A 43 9.16 16.72 -4.10
CA LEU A 43 9.33 15.62 -3.14
C LEU A 43 10.60 15.78 -2.30
N ARG A 44 11.73 16.10 -2.93
CA ARG A 44 13.01 16.32 -2.24
C ARG A 44 12.93 17.50 -1.28
N GLY A 45 12.27 18.60 -1.69
CA GLY A 45 12.02 19.76 -0.85
C GLY A 45 11.17 19.41 0.38
N ALA A 46 10.10 18.63 0.18
CA ALA A 46 9.22 18.18 1.25
C ALA A 46 9.97 17.29 2.27
N VAL A 47 10.77 16.31 1.80
CA VAL A 47 11.59 15.46 2.69
C VAL A 47 12.60 16.28 3.51
N ALA A 48 13.21 17.29 2.89
CA ALA A 48 14.15 18.18 3.57
C ALA A 48 13.46 19.06 4.63
N ALA A 49 12.25 19.55 4.34
CA ALA A 49 11.48 20.40 5.24
C ALA A 49 10.78 19.63 6.38
N ALA A 50 10.50 18.34 6.19
CA ALA A 50 9.81 17.51 7.16
C ALA A 50 10.61 17.32 8.47
N SER A 51 9.89 17.40 9.58
CA SER A 51 10.31 16.98 10.91
C SER A 51 10.00 15.49 11.14
N ALA A 52 10.63 14.87 12.15
CA ALA A 52 10.35 13.48 12.47
C ALA A 52 8.88 13.30 12.88
N GLY A 53 8.22 12.31 12.27
CA GLY A 53 6.80 12.00 12.45
C GLY A 53 5.88 12.65 11.44
N ASP A 54 6.36 13.59 10.61
CA ASP A 54 5.55 14.25 9.58
C ASP A 54 5.07 13.28 8.48
N ALA A 55 4.11 13.73 7.69
CA ALA A 55 3.63 13.05 6.50
C ALA A 55 3.87 13.89 5.23
N ILE A 56 4.12 13.21 4.11
CA ILE A 56 4.24 13.80 2.78
C ILE A 56 3.15 13.21 1.88
N GLU A 57 2.47 14.10 1.16
CA GLU A 57 1.41 13.77 0.21
C GLU A 57 1.61 14.44 -1.14
N PHE A 58 0.84 14.02 -2.15
CA PHE A 58 0.95 14.49 -3.52
C PHE A 58 -0.35 15.11 -4.02
N ASN A 59 -0.27 16.36 -4.44
CA ASN A 59 -1.33 17.08 -5.14
C ASN A 59 -0.74 17.81 -6.35
N ILE A 60 -0.29 17.03 -7.33
CA ILE A 60 0.33 17.54 -8.55
C ILE A 60 -0.77 17.79 -9.59
N PRO A 61 -0.87 19.00 -10.17
CA PRO A 61 -1.88 19.28 -11.19
C PRO A 61 -1.55 18.55 -12.50
N ARG A 62 -2.56 18.09 -13.25
CA ARG A 62 -2.36 17.47 -14.58
C ARG A 62 -1.73 18.39 -15.63
N SER A 63 -1.62 19.69 -15.34
CA SER A 63 -0.87 20.65 -16.16
C SER A 63 0.63 20.60 -15.91
N ASP A 64 1.08 19.89 -14.87
CA ASP A 64 2.50 19.71 -14.58
C ASP A 64 3.20 18.96 -15.74
N PRO A 65 4.40 19.40 -16.17
CA PRO A 65 5.11 18.78 -17.28
C PRO A 65 5.44 17.29 -17.11
N GLY A 66 5.47 16.77 -15.88
CA GLY A 66 5.69 15.35 -15.60
C GLY A 66 4.45 14.48 -15.71
N TYR A 67 3.26 15.04 -16.01
CA TYR A 67 2.04 14.28 -16.24
C TYR A 67 1.92 13.78 -17.68
N ASP A 68 1.86 12.46 -17.85
CA ASP A 68 1.56 11.83 -19.14
C ASP A 68 0.06 11.54 -19.26
N ILE A 69 -0.60 12.22 -20.19
CA ILE A 69 -2.04 12.07 -20.43
C ILE A 69 -2.44 10.69 -20.98
N SER A 70 -1.53 9.99 -21.65
CA SER A 70 -1.81 8.70 -22.27
C SER A 70 -1.83 7.56 -21.26
N THR A 71 -0.99 7.67 -20.23
CA THR A 71 -0.85 6.66 -19.18
C THR A 71 -1.49 7.10 -17.85
N GLY A 72 -1.77 8.39 -17.68
CA GLY A 72 -2.28 8.97 -16.44
C GLY A 72 -1.25 9.03 -15.31
N VAL A 73 0.05 8.91 -15.64
CA VAL A 73 1.15 8.83 -14.68
C VAL A 73 1.83 10.19 -14.50
N PHE A 74 2.18 10.54 -13.27
CA PHE A 74 3.10 11.63 -12.96
C PHE A 74 4.49 11.05 -12.71
N THR A 75 5.51 11.55 -13.39
CA THR A 75 6.89 11.07 -13.21
C THR A 75 7.78 12.14 -12.57
N ILE A 76 8.20 11.90 -11.33
CA ILE A 76 9.26 12.66 -10.64
C ILE A 76 10.60 12.05 -11.05
N THR A 77 11.33 12.73 -11.92
CA THR A 77 12.63 12.24 -12.43
C THR A 77 13.78 12.83 -11.61
N LEU A 78 14.54 11.99 -10.92
CA LEU A 78 15.68 12.42 -10.11
C LEU A 78 16.91 12.68 -10.99
N ASN A 79 17.52 13.86 -10.83
CA ASN A 79 18.73 14.28 -11.55
C ASN A 79 19.85 14.70 -10.58
N SER A 80 19.52 14.91 -9.30
CA SER A 80 20.40 15.40 -8.24
C SER A 80 20.81 14.29 -7.27
N GLY A 81 20.71 13.03 -7.69
CA GLY A 81 21.03 11.86 -6.88
C GLY A 81 19.87 11.39 -6.00
N GLU A 82 20.19 10.50 -5.05
CA GLU A 82 19.20 9.92 -4.14
C GLU A 82 18.59 10.95 -3.17
N ILE A 83 17.41 10.65 -2.65
CA ILE A 83 16.79 11.38 -1.55
C ILE A 83 17.08 10.61 -0.26
N VAL A 84 17.73 11.28 0.69
CA VAL A 84 18.09 10.70 2.00
C VAL A 84 16.94 10.94 2.99
N ILE A 85 16.55 9.89 3.72
CA ILE A 85 15.56 9.97 4.80
C ILE A 85 16.22 9.42 6.07
N ASP A 86 16.32 10.25 7.10
CA ASP A 86 17.04 9.99 8.35
C ASP A 86 16.15 10.13 9.59
N LYS A 87 14.83 10.11 9.38
CA LYS A 87 13.81 10.46 10.37
C LYS A 87 12.55 9.64 10.17
N ASP A 88 11.73 9.58 11.21
CA ASP A 88 10.38 8.99 11.09
C ASP A 88 9.57 9.78 10.08
N LEU A 89 8.96 9.12 9.10
CA LEU A 89 8.28 9.80 8.01
C LEU A 89 7.24 8.89 7.37
N THR A 90 6.09 9.45 7.04
CA THR A 90 5.11 8.78 6.17
C THR A 90 5.09 9.44 4.79
N ILE A 91 5.15 8.67 3.71
CA ILE A 91 5.00 9.18 2.34
C ILE A 91 3.88 8.41 1.66
N ALA A 92 2.82 9.10 1.25
CA ALA A 92 1.65 8.43 0.69
C ALA A 92 1.08 9.17 -0.50
N VAL A 93 0.72 8.43 -1.56
CA VAL A 93 -0.17 8.98 -2.58
C VAL A 93 -1.61 8.88 -2.11
N ARG A 94 -2.19 10.06 -1.86
CA ARG A 94 -3.53 10.26 -1.32
C ARG A 94 -4.54 10.79 -2.33
N SER A 95 -4.15 10.96 -3.59
CA SER A 95 -4.96 11.59 -4.65
C SER A 95 -5.52 10.60 -5.69
N GLY A 96 -5.29 9.29 -5.50
CA GLY A 96 -5.53 8.26 -6.52
C GLY A 96 -4.62 8.41 -7.75
N ALA A 97 -3.63 9.29 -7.69
CA ALA A 97 -2.68 9.53 -8.76
C ALA A 97 -1.68 8.37 -8.87
N ASN A 98 -1.24 8.06 -10.09
CA ASN A 98 -0.13 7.15 -10.30
C ASN A 98 1.16 7.97 -10.29
N ILE A 99 1.90 7.95 -9.17
CA ILE A 99 3.17 8.68 -9.04
C ILE A 99 4.34 7.72 -9.20
N PHE A 100 5.17 7.98 -10.20
CA PHE A 100 6.44 7.30 -10.45
C PHE A 100 7.56 8.18 -9.93
N ILE A 101 8.42 7.63 -9.07
CA ILE A 101 9.70 8.22 -8.71
C ILE A 101 10.76 7.48 -9.51
N SER A 102 11.34 8.18 -10.49
CA SER A 102 12.29 7.62 -11.43
C SER A 102 13.72 8.00 -11.04
N GLY A 103 14.59 7.01 -10.82
CA GLY A 103 16.04 7.25 -10.66
C GLY A 103 16.76 7.57 -11.98
N ASN A 104 16.01 7.64 -13.10
CA ASN A 104 16.49 8.00 -14.43
C ASN A 104 17.66 7.14 -14.96
N HIS A 105 17.76 5.90 -14.51
CA HIS A 105 18.90 5.01 -14.72
C HIS A 105 20.25 5.64 -14.32
N ALA A 106 20.23 6.62 -13.43
CA ALA A 106 21.38 7.46 -13.10
C ALA A 106 21.71 7.43 -11.60
N SER A 107 20.70 7.32 -10.74
CA SER A 107 20.90 7.28 -9.30
C SER A 107 19.96 6.31 -8.61
N ARG A 108 20.32 5.93 -7.39
CA ARG A 108 19.37 5.38 -6.42
C ARG A 108 18.26 6.39 -6.17
N ILE A 109 17.10 5.89 -5.74
CA ILE A 109 15.95 6.72 -5.43
C ILE A 109 15.99 7.15 -3.97
N PHE A 110 15.97 6.18 -3.04
CA PHE A 110 15.98 6.45 -1.60
C PHE A 110 17.14 5.79 -0.87
N ASN A 111 17.65 6.51 0.13
CA ASN A 111 18.58 6.00 1.11
C ASN A 111 18.02 6.29 2.51
N ILE A 112 17.48 5.26 3.16
CA ILE A 112 16.92 5.33 4.50
C ILE A 112 18.05 5.06 5.48
N THR A 113 18.57 6.10 6.13
CA THR A 113 19.73 5.99 7.02
C THR A 113 19.33 5.76 8.47
N ALA A 114 18.11 6.14 8.86
CA ALA A 114 17.54 5.94 10.19
C ALA A 114 16.01 6.15 10.16
N GLY A 115 15.36 5.96 11.31
CA GLY A 115 13.94 6.23 11.51
C GLY A 115 13.01 5.08 11.12
N THR A 116 11.72 5.28 11.40
CA THR A 116 10.61 4.43 11.01
C THR A 116 9.85 5.10 9.86
N VAL A 117 9.98 4.54 8.67
CA VAL A 117 9.44 5.11 7.43
C VAL A 117 8.34 4.22 6.88
N ALA A 118 7.19 4.80 6.55
CA ALA A 118 6.07 4.09 5.94
C ALA A 118 5.70 4.72 4.60
N ILE A 119 5.61 3.89 3.55
CA ILE A 119 5.42 4.35 2.17
C ILE A 119 4.26 3.61 1.50
N PHE A 120 3.36 4.37 0.87
CA PHE A 120 2.11 3.86 0.31
C PHE A 120 1.89 4.30 -1.13
N ASN A 121 1.44 3.37 -1.98
CA ASN A 121 0.94 3.63 -3.33
C ASN A 121 1.91 4.39 -4.25
N LEU A 122 3.20 4.09 -4.16
CA LEU A 122 4.24 4.68 -5.01
C LEU A 122 4.88 3.63 -5.92
N SER A 123 5.30 4.08 -7.11
CA SER A 123 6.12 3.28 -8.01
C SER A 123 7.55 3.81 -8.06
N PHE A 124 8.51 2.92 -7.82
CA PHE A 124 9.95 3.16 -7.84
C PHE A 124 10.52 2.55 -9.11
N VAL A 125 10.89 3.40 -10.06
CA VAL A 125 11.25 2.94 -11.41
C VAL A 125 12.64 3.40 -11.80
N ASN A 126 13.32 2.63 -12.63
CA ASN A 126 14.56 3.05 -13.30
C ASN A 126 15.65 3.54 -12.32
N GLY A 127 15.68 3.04 -11.08
CA GLY A 127 16.72 3.33 -10.11
C GLY A 127 18.04 2.67 -10.50
N LYS A 128 19.18 3.32 -10.24
CA LYS A 128 20.51 2.74 -10.50
C LYS A 128 21.50 3.00 -9.37
N ALA A 129 22.01 1.93 -8.76
CA ALA A 129 23.15 1.96 -7.86
C ALA A 129 24.42 1.45 -8.57
N GLN A 130 25.33 2.34 -8.96
CA GLN A 130 26.60 1.96 -9.58
C GLN A 130 27.74 2.04 -8.56
N GLY A 131 28.37 0.90 -8.29
CA GLY A 131 29.64 0.84 -7.59
C GLY A 131 30.74 1.54 -8.38
N ALA A 132 31.54 2.35 -7.71
CA ALA A 132 32.67 3.05 -8.31
C ALA A 132 33.74 2.08 -8.83
N ASP A 133 34.18 2.34 -10.07
CA ASP A 133 35.44 1.81 -10.58
C ASP A 133 36.60 2.45 -9.84
N VAL A 134 37.63 1.67 -9.53
CA VAL A 134 38.70 2.12 -8.64
C VAL A 134 40.10 2.03 -9.25
N GLN A 135 41.00 2.85 -8.72
CA GLN A 135 42.43 2.80 -9.01
C GLN A 135 43.16 1.87 -8.02
N TYR A 136 44.33 1.38 -8.44
CA TYR A 136 45.15 0.47 -7.64
C TYR A 136 45.54 1.10 -6.29
N PRO A 137 45.47 0.37 -5.15
CA PRO A 137 45.27 -1.08 -4.97
C PRO A 137 43.85 -1.50 -4.53
N ASN A 138 42.80 -0.78 -4.91
CA ASN A 138 41.47 -0.98 -4.33
C ASN A 138 40.63 -2.01 -5.10
N GLU A 139 39.68 -2.64 -4.40
CA GLU A 139 38.63 -3.48 -4.98
C GLU A 139 37.48 -2.61 -5.50
N GLY A 140 36.77 -3.09 -6.52
CA GLY A 140 35.60 -2.39 -7.04
C GLY A 140 34.58 -2.16 -5.92
N ALA A 141 33.98 -0.98 -5.88
CA ALA A 141 32.95 -0.70 -4.89
C ALA A 141 31.64 -1.45 -5.26
N PRO A 142 30.82 -1.86 -4.28
CA PRO A 142 29.56 -2.52 -4.56
C PRO A 142 28.48 -1.55 -5.09
N GLY A 143 27.59 -2.04 -5.94
CA GLY A 143 26.30 -1.40 -6.22
C GLY A 143 25.26 -1.91 -5.24
N ILE A 144 24.62 -1.03 -4.46
CA ILE A 144 23.76 -1.41 -3.33
C ILE A 144 22.37 -0.75 -3.45
N GLY A 145 21.35 -1.55 -3.77
CA GLY A 145 19.95 -1.15 -3.78
C GLY A 145 19.63 -0.20 -4.93
N GLY A 146 19.25 -0.71 -6.11
CA GLY A 146 19.03 0.13 -7.29
C GLY A 146 17.97 1.22 -7.09
N ALA A 147 16.86 0.89 -6.42
CA ALA A 147 15.89 1.86 -5.96
C ALA A 147 16.18 2.34 -4.53
N VAL A 148 16.37 1.41 -3.60
CA VAL A 148 16.36 1.70 -2.16
C VAL A 148 17.50 1.00 -1.43
N LEU A 149 18.24 1.76 -0.63
CA LEU A 149 19.05 1.25 0.47
C LEU A 149 18.34 1.53 1.79
N ASN A 150 18.06 0.50 2.58
CA ASN A 150 17.44 0.63 3.89
C ASN A 150 18.40 0.25 5.02
N GLN A 151 18.64 1.17 5.96
CA GLN A 151 19.38 0.95 7.21
C GLN A 151 18.50 1.19 8.45
N GLY A 152 17.27 1.67 8.27
CA GLY A 152 16.28 1.91 9.32
C GLY A 152 15.19 0.84 9.37
N THR A 153 13.99 1.25 9.81
CA THR A 153 12.76 0.45 9.75
C THR A 153 11.89 0.99 8.63
N LEU A 154 11.61 0.17 7.62
CA LEU A 154 10.92 0.59 6.41
C LEU A 154 9.74 -0.34 6.10
N ALA A 155 8.57 0.25 5.90
CA ALA A 155 7.37 -0.45 5.46
C ALA A 155 6.88 0.10 4.12
N PHE A 156 6.70 -0.78 3.14
CA PHE A 156 6.01 -0.47 1.89
C PHE A 156 4.66 -1.19 1.85
N THR A 157 3.62 -0.46 1.46
CA THR A 157 2.30 -1.03 1.21
C THR A 157 1.85 -0.60 -0.18
N ARG A 158 1.38 -1.55 -1.00
CA ARG A 158 0.88 -1.28 -2.37
C ARG A 158 1.87 -0.50 -3.25
N CYS A 159 3.15 -0.80 -3.13
CA CYS A 159 4.19 -0.15 -3.92
C CYS A 159 4.68 -1.06 -5.06
N THR A 160 5.19 -0.44 -6.13
CA THR A 160 5.76 -1.15 -7.27
C THR A 160 7.24 -0.79 -7.43
N PHE A 161 8.11 -1.77 -7.69
CA PHE A 161 9.51 -1.60 -8.01
C PHE A 161 9.79 -2.19 -9.39
N MET A 162 10.14 -1.35 -10.36
CA MET A 162 10.29 -1.77 -11.76
C MET A 162 11.59 -1.27 -12.39
N ASP A 163 12.27 -2.13 -13.14
CA ASP A 163 13.46 -1.77 -13.94
C ASP A 163 14.57 -1.08 -13.13
N ASN A 164 14.75 -1.46 -11.87
CA ASN A 164 15.84 -0.93 -11.04
C ASN A 164 17.09 -1.81 -11.13
N ALA A 165 18.27 -1.21 -11.06
CA ALA A 165 19.55 -1.89 -11.27
C ALA A 165 20.59 -1.60 -10.17
N ALA A 166 21.26 -2.64 -9.69
CA ALA A 166 22.45 -2.53 -8.83
C ALA A 166 23.67 -3.15 -9.55
N LEU A 167 24.68 -2.34 -9.85
CA LEU A 167 25.85 -2.75 -10.64
C LEU A 167 27.13 -2.56 -9.84
N GLY A 168 27.93 -3.61 -9.70
CA GLY A 168 29.24 -3.55 -9.07
C GLY A 168 30.27 -2.76 -9.90
N GLY A 169 31.22 -2.12 -9.21
CA GLY A 169 32.33 -1.40 -9.84
C GLY A 169 33.47 -2.30 -10.27
N ARG A 170 34.28 -1.85 -11.22
CA ARG A 170 35.46 -2.56 -11.70
C ARG A 170 36.57 -2.57 -10.65
N GLY A 171 37.18 -3.75 -10.45
CA GLY A 171 38.39 -3.90 -9.66
C GLY A 171 39.62 -3.25 -10.31
N SER A 172 40.53 -2.70 -9.51
CA SER A 172 41.71 -2.05 -10.04
C SER A 172 42.75 -3.02 -10.64
N GLY A 173 43.56 -2.52 -11.57
CA GLY A 173 44.71 -3.21 -12.13
C GLY A 173 45.90 -2.27 -12.29
N GLN A 174 47.12 -2.79 -12.13
CA GLN A 174 48.36 -2.05 -12.39
C GLN A 174 49.42 -3.00 -12.91
N THR A 175 50.20 -2.56 -13.91
CA THR A 175 51.28 -3.34 -14.51
C THR A 175 52.21 -3.94 -13.46
N GLN A 176 52.53 -5.22 -13.60
CA GLN A 176 53.39 -5.99 -12.68
C GLN A 176 52.88 -6.08 -11.23
N ARG A 177 51.61 -5.75 -10.97
CA ARG A 177 50.98 -5.91 -9.65
C ARG A 177 49.74 -6.81 -9.71
N PRO A 178 49.38 -7.53 -8.64
CA PRO A 178 48.18 -8.35 -8.62
C PRO A 178 46.91 -7.49 -8.83
N PRO A 179 46.04 -7.83 -9.80
CA PRO A 179 44.77 -7.13 -9.97
C PRO A 179 43.85 -7.33 -8.76
N LYS A 180 42.81 -6.49 -8.64
CA LYS A 180 41.84 -6.51 -7.55
C LYS A 180 40.46 -6.93 -8.04
N LYS A 181 39.66 -7.51 -7.15
CA LYS A 181 38.34 -8.03 -7.48
C LYS A 181 37.36 -6.92 -7.86
N GLY A 182 36.35 -7.28 -8.65
CA GLY A 182 35.19 -6.42 -8.89
C GLY A 182 34.29 -6.29 -7.66
N GLY A 183 33.48 -5.24 -7.61
CA GLY A 183 32.49 -5.04 -6.56
C GLY A 183 31.22 -5.83 -6.81
N ASP A 184 30.46 -6.12 -5.76
CA ASP A 184 29.21 -6.90 -5.88
C ASP A 184 28.03 -6.04 -6.33
N GLY A 185 27.05 -6.65 -7.01
CA GLY A 185 25.72 -6.07 -7.24
C GLY A 185 24.73 -6.63 -6.22
N LEU A 186 24.17 -5.78 -5.35
CA LEU A 186 23.36 -6.19 -4.20
C LEU A 186 21.98 -5.53 -4.26
N GLY A 187 20.92 -6.32 -4.49
CA GLY A 187 19.53 -5.86 -4.45
C GLY A 187 19.20 -4.94 -5.63
N GLY A 188 18.75 -5.51 -6.75
CA GLY A 188 18.44 -4.71 -7.95
C GLY A 188 17.38 -3.64 -7.68
N ALA A 189 16.34 -3.97 -6.89
CA ALA A 189 15.44 -2.97 -6.33
C ALA A 189 15.90 -2.49 -4.96
N ILE A 190 15.99 -3.40 -3.99
CA ILE A 190 16.13 -3.05 -2.58
C ILE A 190 17.30 -3.79 -1.95
N ALA A 191 18.19 -3.06 -1.30
CA ALA A 191 19.15 -3.61 -0.36
C ALA A 191 18.73 -3.26 1.07
N ASN A 192 18.42 -4.28 1.86
CA ASN A 192 18.02 -4.14 3.25
C ASN A 192 19.19 -4.47 4.20
N GLN A 193 19.51 -3.53 5.08
CA GLN A 193 20.48 -3.63 6.17
C GLN A 193 19.82 -3.36 7.54
N GLY A 194 18.51 -3.11 7.57
CA GLY A 194 17.71 -2.89 8.78
C GLY A 194 16.48 -3.79 8.83
N THR A 195 15.31 -3.22 9.10
CA THR A 195 14.02 -3.93 9.09
C THR A 195 13.20 -3.49 7.88
N LEU A 196 12.71 -4.43 7.09
CA LEU A 196 11.93 -4.20 5.89
C LEU A 196 10.66 -5.04 5.89
N SER A 197 9.51 -4.39 5.70
CA SER A 197 8.20 -5.04 5.51
C SER A 197 7.59 -4.60 4.18
N LEU A 198 7.16 -5.54 3.35
CA LEU A 198 6.39 -5.27 2.13
C LEU A 198 5.05 -5.98 2.22
N ILE A 199 3.98 -5.23 1.95
CA ILE A 199 2.62 -5.72 1.92
C ILE A 199 2.00 -5.32 0.58
N ALA A 200 1.40 -6.29 -0.12
CA ALA A 200 0.70 -6.05 -1.37
C ALA A 200 1.57 -5.37 -2.47
N CYS A 201 2.88 -5.60 -2.46
CA CYS A 201 3.83 -4.95 -3.36
C CYS A 201 4.18 -5.81 -4.59
N THR A 202 4.62 -5.14 -5.65
CA THR A 202 5.15 -5.79 -6.86
C THR A 202 6.62 -5.41 -7.04
N LEU A 203 7.49 -6.40 -7.27
CA LEU A 203 8.88 -6.20 -7.65
C LEU A 203 9.12 -6.91 -8.98
N ALA A 204 9.22 -6.14 -10.05
CA ALA A 204 9.27 -6.63 -11.42
C ALA A 204 10.53 -6.14 -12.16
N ALA A 205 11.16 -7.01 -12.95
CA ALA A 205 12.22 -6.61 -13.90
C ALA A 205 13.42 -5.88 -13.28
N ASN A 206 13.74 -6.13 -12.00
CA ASN A 206 14.89 -5.54 -11.35
C ASN A 206 16.13 -6.43 -11.54
N SER A 207 17.32 -5.81 -11.60
CA SER A 207 18.56 -6.50 -11.92
C SER A 207 19.72 -6.18 -10.97
N ALA A 208 20.47 -7.21 -10.56
CA ALA A 208 21.72 -7.05 -9.81
C ALA A 208 22.88 -7.72 -10.55
N VAL A 209 23.94 -6.97 -10.86
CA VAL A 209 25.08 -7.46 -11.65
C VAL A 209 26.40 -7.18 -10.96
N GLY A 210 27.23 -8.21 -10.84
CA GLY A 210 28.59 -8.09 -10.33
C GLY A 210 29.52 -7.28 -11.24
N GLY A 211 30.43 -6.51 -10.66
CA GLY A 211 31.42 -5.72 -11.40
C GLY A 211 32.58 -6.57 -11.92
N PRO A 212 33.21 -6.20 -13.05
CA PRO A 212 34.34 -6.95 -13.59
C PRO A 212 35.58 -6.85 -12.69
N GLY A 213 36.37 -7.92 -12.66
CA GLY A 213 37.67 -7.90 -12.02
C GLY A 213 38.67 -6.98 -12.73
N GLY A 214 39.73 -6.61 -12.01
CA GLY A 214 40.84 -5.85 -12.57
C GLY A 214 41.71 -6.68 -13.52
N LEU A 215 42.42 -5.97 -14.40
CA LEU A 215 43.37 -6.55 -15.35
C LEU A 215 44.78 -6.00 -15.11
N SER A 216 45.77 -6.88 -15.05
CA SER A 216 47.18 -6.51 -14.90
C SER A 216 48.01 -7.08 -16.03
N ALA A 217 48.85 -6.25 -16.67
CA ALA A 217 49.85 -6.71 -17.64
C ALA A 217 51.22 -6.89 -16.96
N SER A 218 51.91 -7.99 -17.24
CA SER A 218 53.33 -8.15 -16.95
C SER A 218 54.15 -7.32 -17.94
N GLY A 219 55.34 -6.87 -17.50
CA GLY A 219 56.32 -6.24 -18.39
C GLY A 219 56.86 -7.18 -19.49
N SER A 220 56.45 -8.45 -19.50
CA SER A 220 56.78 -9.47 -20.50
C SER A 220 55.66 -9.74 -21.52
N GLY A 221 54.56 -8.97 -21.51
CA GLY A 221 53.43 -9.13 -22.44
C GLY A 221 52.38 -10.17 -22.02
N LEU A 222 52.48 -10.74 -20.81
CA LEU A 222 51.46 -11.59 -20.21
C LEU A 222 50.43 -10.72 -19.50
N SER A 223 49.18 -11.16 -19.33
CA SER A 223 48.25 -10.50 -18.42
C SER A 223 47.63 -11.49 -17.43
N SER A 224 47.22 -10.99 -16.26
CA SER A 224 46.44 -11.70 -15.26
C SER A 224 45.17 -10.93 -14.91
N GLY A 225 44.09 -11.67 -14.67
CA GLY A 225 42.81 -11.15 -14.21
C GLY A 225 42.60 -11.36 -12.71
N ALA A 226 41.70 -10.57 -12.12
CA ALA A 226 41.06 -10.90 -10.84
C ALA A 226 39.62 -11.36 -11.09
N VAL A 227 39.05 -12.11 -10.13
CA VAL A 227 37.64 -12.52 -10.17
C VAL A 227 36.75 -11.28 -10.13
N GLY A 228 35.64 -11.31 -10.86
CA GLY A 228 34.62 -10.28 -10.76
C GLY A 228 33.83 -10.34 -9.45
N GLY A 229 32.92 -9.39 -9.27
CA GLY A 229 32.00 -9.36 -8.15
C GLY A 229 30.80 -10.29 -8.38
N GLN A 230 30.14 -10.63 -7.29
CA GLN A 230 28.95 -11.46 -7.28
C GLN A 230 27.69 -10.61 -7.53
N GLY A 231 26.68 -11.19 -8.17
CA GLY A 231 25.31 -10.68 -8.13
C GLY A 231 24.51 -11.33 -6.99
N SER A 232 23.75 -10.54 -6.22
CA SER A 232 22.86 -11.05 -5.16
C SER A 232 21.52 -10.33 -5.10
N GLY A 233 20.42 -11.07 -5.23
CA GLY A 233 19.06 -10.55 -5.08
C GLY A 233 18.65 -9.65 -6.23
N GLY A 234 18.11 -10.21 -7.31
CA GLY A 234 17.66 -9.40 -8.45
C GLY A 234 16.60 -8.37 -8.07
N ALA A 235 15.67 -8.72 -7.16
CA ALA A 235 14.81 -7.75 -6.49
C ALA A 235 15.39 -7.31 -5.14
N ILE A 236 15.55 -8.24 -4.21
CA ILE A 236 15.85 -7.93 -2.80
C ILE A 236 17.13 -8.63 -2.36
N TYR A 237 18.05 -7.85 -1.80
CA TYR A 237 19.14 -8.35 -0.99
C TYR A 237 18.88 -8.02 0.48
N ASN A 238 18.70 -9.03 1.32
CA ASN A 238 18.57 -8.89 2.78
C ASN A 238 19.90 -9.25 3.44
N ALA A 239 20.58 -8.26 4.02
CA ALA A 239 21.92 -8.41 4.58
C ALA A 239 21.93 -9.27 5.85
N ASN A 240 23.13 -9.62 6.30
CA ASN A 240 23.32 -10.27 7.59
C ASN A 240 22.74 -9.40 8.73
N SER A 241 22.09 -10.04 9.70
CA SER A 241 21.39 -9.38 10.83
C SER A 241 20.18 -8.51 10.45
N ALA A 242 19.81 -8.40 9.17
CA ALA A 242 18.64 -7.66 8.72
C ALA A 242 17.37 -8.54 8.75
N THR A 243 16.20 -7.90 8.87
CA THR A 243 14.89 -8.57 8.90
C THR A 243 14.04 -8.19 7.71
N LEU A 244 13.50 -9.20 7.02
CA LEU A 244 12.60 -9.08 5.88
C LEU A 244 11.26 -9.77 6.16
N SER A 245 10.15 -9.05 5.96
CA SER A 245 8.80 -9.59 5.95
C SER A 245 8.13 -9.29 4.62
N LEU A 246 7.61 -10.32 3.95
CA LEU A 246 6.84 -10.21 2.72
C LEU A 246 5.47 -10.85 2.92
N THR A 247 4.42 -10.07 2.64
CA THR A 247 3.03 -10.55 2.69
C THR A 247 2.30 -10.13 1.43
N ASN A 248 1.62 -11.07 0.76
CA ASN A 248 0.82 -10.78 -0.43
C ASN A 248 1.63 -10.07 -1.54
N CYS A 249 2.89 -10.45 -1.76
CA CYS A 249 3.76 -9.78 -2.72
C CYS A 249 3.98 -10.61 -3.99
N THR A 250 4.09 -9.93 -5.13
CA THR A 250 4.51 -10.52 -6.41
C THR A 250 5.95 -10.11 -6.71
N ILE A 251 6.86 -11.09 -6.80
CA ILE A 251 8.28 -10.91 -7.15
C ILE A 251 8.53 -11.63 -8.46
N THR A 252 8.66 -10.89 -9.56
CA THR A 252 8.74 -11.52 -10.88
C THR A 252 9.72 -10.92 -11.87
N SER A 253 10.22 -11.74 -12.79
CA SER A 253 11.07 -11.29 -13.90
C SER A 253 12.34 -10.56 -13.44
N ASN A 254 12.77 -10.76 -12.20
CA ASN A 254 14.00 -10.16 -11.69
C ASN A 254 15.19 -11.04 -12.07
N SER A 255 16.35 -10.41 -12.27
CA SER A 255 17.56 -11.10 -12.72
C SER A 255 18.75 -10.79 -11.82
N VAL A 256 19.60 -11.79 -11.63
CA VAL A 256 20.90 -11.60 -11.00
C VAL A 256 21.99 -12.24 -11.85
N GLU A 257 23.08 -11.52 -12.04
CA GLU A 257 24.20 -11.94 -12.88
C GLU A 257 25.53 -11.80 -12.12
N GLY A 258 26.30 -12.90 -12.06
CA GLY A 258 27.69 -12.86 -11.63
C GLY A 258 28.56 -12.36 -12.77
N SER A 259 29.59 -11.56 -12.47
CA SER A 259 30.51 -11.10 -13.51
C SER A 259 31.22 -12.28 -14.19
N ASP A 260 31.32 -12.22 -15.52
CA ASP A 260 32.24 -13.03 -16.29
C ASP A 260 33.69 -12.90 -15.78
N GLY A 261 34.47 -13.95 -16.02
CA GLY A 261 35.91 -13.88 -15.96
C GLY A 261 36.48 -12.90 -17.00
N VAL A 262 37.66 -12.35 -16.73
CA VAL A 262 38.30 -11.39 -17.63
C VAL A 262 39.34 -12.07 -18.55
N ASP A 263 39.36 -11.71 -19.83
CA ASP A 263 40.30 -12.26 -20.81
C ASP A 263 41.74 -11.88 -20.48
N SER A 264 42.63 -12.87 -20.44
CA SER A 264 44.07 -12.67 -20.21
C SER A 264 44.92 -13.36 -21.28
N SER A 265 46.03 -12.72 -21.67
CA SER A 265 46.67 -13.01 -22.95
C SER A 265 47.32 -14.39 -23.03
N LEU A 266 47.78 -15.04 -21.95
CA LEU A 266 48.45 -16.36 -22.05
C LEU A 266 48.53 -17.24 -20.78
N THR A 267 48.18 -16.81 -19.55
CA THR A 267 48.55 -17.61 -18.34
C THR A 267 47.58 -17.71 -17.16
N PHE A 268 46.64 -16.77 -16.93
CA PHE A 268 45.73 -16.85 -15.77
C PHE A 268 44.36 -16.26 -16.12
N ALA A 269 43.48 -17.08 -16.70
CA ALA A 269 42.07 -16.71 -16.78
C ALA A 269 41.43 -16.82 -15.39
N THR A 270 40.26 -16.21 -15.21
CA THR A 270 39.55 -16.23 -13.93
C THR A 270 38.25 -16.99 -14.07
N GLU A 271 37.86 -17.65 -12.99
CA GLU A 271 36.52 -18.19 -12.82
C GLU A 271 35.47 -17.08 -12.95
N GLY A 272 34.27 -17.45 -13.37
CA GLY A 272 33.14 -16.55 -13.33
C GLY A 272 32.63 -16.37 -11.90
N ALA A 273 32.06 -15.21 -11.60
CA ALA A 273 31.54 -14.91 -10.28
C ALA A 273 30.14 -15.49 -10.05
N ALA A 274 29.77 -15.64 -8.79
CA ALA A 274 28.50 -16.27 -8.40
C ALA A 274 27.28 -15.36 -8.66
N ALA A 275 26.11 -15.99 -8.70
CA ALA A 275 24.80 -15.36 -8.77
C ALA A 275 23.83 -16.02 -7.78
N GLN A 276 23.27 -15.24 -6.85
CA GLN A 276 22.45 -15.76 -5.76
C GLN A 276 21.09 -15.05 -5.71
N GLY A 277 20.00 -15.81 -5.74
CA GLY A 277 18.66 -15.28 -5.53
C GLY A 277 18.18 -14.41 -6.69
N GLY A 278 17.67 -15.02 -7.77
CA GLY A 278 17.14 -14.26 -8.91
C GLY A 278 16.05 -13.28 -8.48
N GLY A 279 15.16 -13.70 -7.59
CA GLY A 279 14.25 -12.81 -6.86
C GLY A 279 14.90 -12.23 -5.61
N ILE A 280 15.15 -13.10 -4.63
CA ILE A 280 15.54 -12.70 -3.27
C ILE A 280 16.81 -13.44 -2.84
N ALA A 281 17.77 -12.70 -2.30
CA ALA A 281 18.92 -13.24 -1.57
C ALA A 281 18.83 -12.84 -0.09
N ASN A 282 18.72 -13.83 0.80
CA ASN A 282 18.60 -13.65 2.24
C ASN A 282 19.85 -14.13 2.97
N LEU A 283 20.49 -13.22 3.72
CA LEU A 283 21.58 -13.52 4.63
C LEU A 283 21.20 -13.27 6.11
N GLY A 284 19.99 -12.77 6.36
CA GLY A 284 19.45 -12.46 7.68
C GLY A 284 18.22 -13.29 8.03
N ASN A 285 17.18 -12.64 8.54
CA ASN A 285 15.88 -13.27 8.81
C ASN A 285 14.87 -12.90 7.72
N ALA A 286 14.16 -13.89 7.18
CA ALA A 286 13.07 -13.70 6.22
C ALA A 286 11.79 -14.44 6.63
N THR A 287 10.66 -13.76 6.54
CA THR A 287 9.31 -14.32 6.62
C THR A 287 8.56 -14.03 5.32
N ILE A 288 8.05 -15.05 4.66
CA ILE A 288 7.40 -14.94 3.34
C ILE A 288 6.05 -15.66 3.38
N ILE A 289 4.97 -14.90 3.27
CA ILE A 289 3.59 -15.42 3.42
C ILE A 289 2.75 -14.95 2.23
N HIS A 290 1.99 -15.85 1.61
CA HIS A 290 1.12 -15.52 0.47
C HIS A 290 1.85 -14.77 -0.65
N CYS A 291 3.09 -15.14 -0.95
CA CYS A 291 3.86 -14.45 -2.00
C CYS A 291 3.96 -15.32 -3.25
N THR A 292 4.10 -14.67 -4.41
CA THR A 292 4.41 -15.34 -5.67
C THR A 292 5.79 -14.88 -6.14
N SER A 293 6.77 -15.78 -6.11
CA SER A 293 8.11 -15.58 -6.68
C SER A 293 8.27 -16.42 -7.96
N ALA A 294 8.17 -15.77 -9.11
CA ALA A 294 8.06 -16.44 -10.41
C ALA A 294 8.80 -15.70 -11.53
N ASN A 295 9.27 -16.42 -12.53
CA ASN A 295 10.02 -15.93 -13.70
C ASN A 295 11.32 -15.20 -13.33
N ASN A 296 11.88 -15.42 -12.14
CA ASN A 296 13.14 -14.83 -11.75
C ASN A 296 14.32 -15.68 -12.23
N THR A 297 15.45 -15.05 -12.52
CA THR A 297 16.62 -15.70 -13.12
C THR A 297 17.89 -15.43 -12.32
N ALA A 298 18.64 -16.49 -12.00
CA ALA A 298 20.01 -16.40 -11.51
C ALA A 298 21.00 -16.96 -12.54
N LEU A 299 21.93 -16.13 -12.99
CA LEU A 299 22.93 -16.46 -14.01
C LEU A 299 24.35 -16.30 -13.46
N GLY A 300 25.07 -17.40 -13.27
CA GLY A 300 26.48 -17.36 -12.91
C GLY A 300 27.33 -16.82 -14.05
N GLY A 301 28.40 -16.09 -13.73
CA GLY A 301 29.28 -15.52 -14.76
C GLY A 301 30.04 -16.61 -15.50
N ASP A 302 30.32 -16.41 -16.78
CA ASP A 302 31.10 -17.38 -17.56
C ASP A 302 32.57 -17.32 -17.17
N SER A 303 33.29 -18.44 -17.22
CA SER A 303 34.74 -18.42 -17.18
C SER A 303 35.29 -18.14 -18.58
N ARG A 304 36.48 -17.55 -18.67
CA ARG A 304 37.15 -17.27 -19.96
C ARG A 304 38.40 -18.10 -20.17
N LEU A 305 38.80 -18.27 -21.43
CA LEU A 305 40.01 -19.01 -21.82
C LEU A 305 41.24 -18.11 -21.75
N GLY A 306 42.31 -18.58 -21.11
CA GLY A 306 43.65 -18.04 -21.36
C GLY A 306 44.13 -18.54 -22.72
N ALA A 307 44.70 -17.68 -23.58
CA ALA A 307 45.17 -18.18 -24.87
C ALA A 307 46.33 -19.17 -24.66
N GLY A 308 46.23 -20.37 -25.23
CA GLY A 308 47.23 -21.44 -25.09
C GLY A 308 46.87 -22.48 -24.01
N TYR A 309 46.43 -23.64 -24.50
CA TYR A 309 46.02 -24.91 -23.88
C TYR A 309 46.84 -25.50 -22.69
N LEU A 310 47.46 -24.71 -21.80
CA LEU A 310 48.37 -25.19 -20.77
C LEU A 310 47.74 -25.46 -19.39
N TYR A 311 46.47 -25.09 -19.16
CA TYR A 311 45.75 -25.31 -17.88
C TYR A 311 44.35 -25.93 -18.11
N PRO A 312 43.82 -26.70 -17.13
CA PRO A 312 42.44 -27.18 -17.19
C PRO A 312 41.46 -25.98 -17.28
N PRO A 313 40.29 -26.18 -17.89
CA PRO A 313 39.29 -25.11 -18.00
C PRO A 313 38.85 -24.66 -16.61
N PHE A 314 38.76 -23.35 -16.39
CA PHE A 314 38.20 -22.80 -15.16
C PHE A 314 36.70 -23.06 -15.11
N ASP A 315 36.17 -23.25 -13.90
CA ASP A 315 34.74 -23.39 -13.68
C ASP A 315 34.04 -22.04 -13.91
N GLY A 316 32.85 -22.09 -14.50
CA GLY A 316 31.96 -20.94 -14.50
C GLY A 316 31.41 -20.67 -13.09
N GLY A 317 30.88 -19.47 -12.90
CA GLY A 317 30.32 -19.06 -11.63
C GLY A 317 29.10 -19.88 -11.22
N ALA A 318 28.99 -20.19 -9.93
CA ALA A 318 27.83 -20.89 -9.41
C ALA A 318 26.59 -19.99 -9.41
N ALA A 319 25.43 -20.54 -9.81
CA ALA A 319 24.14 -19.88 -9.69
C ALA A 319 23.26 -20.63 -8.68
N SER A 320 22.45 -19.92 -7.89
CA SER A 320 21.69 -20.52 -6.79
C SER A 320 20.38 -19.80 -6.52
N GLY A 321 19.28 -20.56 -6.47
CA GLY A 321 17.96 -20.09 -6.04
C GLY A 321 17.36 -19.09 -7.02
N GLY A 322 16.63 -19.58 -8.03
CA GLY A 322 16.06 -18.71 -9.06
C GLY A 322 15.05 -17.73 -8.45
N GLY A 323 14.15 -18.20 -7.59
CA GLY A 323 13.20 -17.37 -6.86
C GLY A 323 13.75 -16.90 -5.52
N TYR A 324 14.42 -17.79 -4.78
CA TYR A 324 14.89 -17.53 -3.42
C TYR A 324 16.22 -18.22 -3.12
N TYR A 325 17.15 -17.47 -2.56
CA TYR A 325 18.38 -17.97 -1.95
C TYR A 325 18.44 -17.60 -0.47
N GLY A 326 18.76 -18.56 0.39
CA GLY A 326 19.03 -18.36 1.82
C GLY A 326 20.44 -18.84 2.16
N ALA A 327 21.29 -17.93 2.61
CA ALA A 327 22.66 -18.25 2.99
C ALA A 327 22.72 -19.18 4.20
N VAL A 328 23.81 -19.93 4.31
CA VAL A 328 24.06 -20.78 5.49
C VAL A 328 24.07 -19.91 6.75
N GLY A 329 23.25 -20.29 7.75
CA GLY A 329 23.08 -19.54 8.99
C GLY A 329 22.01 -18.45 8.96
N SER A 330 21.43 -18.14 7.79
CA SER A 330 20.22 -17.31 7.70
C SER A 330 18.99 -18.07 8.23
N SER A 331 17.95 -17.35 8.66
CA SER A 331 16.65 -17.95 8.97
C SER A 331 15.64 -17.58 7.89
N SER A 332 14.91 -18.58 7.43
CA SER A 332 13.88 -18.41 6.41
C SER A 332 12.63 -19.14 6.88
N SER A 333 11.50 -18.45 6.91
CA SER A 333 10.19 -19.07 7.13
C SER A 333 9.25 -18.71 5.99
N THR A 334 8.47 -19.69 5.53
CA THR A 334 7.53 -19.47 4.44
C THR A 334 6.27 -20.30 4.61
N ARG A 335 5.15 -19.76 4.13
CA ARG A 335 3.84 -20.39 4.15
C ARG A 335 3.03 -19.88 2.96
N ASP A 336 2.16 -20.72 2.42
CA ASP A 336 1.19 -20.34 1.39
C ASP A 336 1.81 -19.58 0.22
N SER A 337 3.07 -19.87 -0.14
CA SER A 337 3.82 -19.10 -1.13
C SER A 337 4.22 -19.95 -2.33
N ILE A 338 4.19 -19.33 -3.51
CA ILE A 338 4.62 -19.93 -4.78
C ILE A 338 6.07 -19.55 -5.05
N PHE A 339 6.91 -20.54 -5.32
CA PHE A 339 8.26 -20.40 -5.86
C PHE A 339 8.36 -21.19 -7.17
N ALA A 340 7.76 -20.65 -8.25
CA ALA A 340 7.79 -21.27 -9.58
C ALA A 340 7.16 -20.38 -10.68
N PRO A 341 7.54 -20.58 -11.96
CA PRO A 341 8.80 -21.20 -12.39
C PRO A 341 9.93 -20.18 -12.26
N ASN A 342 11.10 -20.56 -11.78
CA ASN A 342 12.30 -19.72 -11.78
C ASN A 342 13.45 -20.46 -12.45
N VAL A 343 14.44 -19.68 -12.90
CA VAL A 343 15.55 -20.16 -13.73
C VAL A 343 16.86 -19.98 -12.98
N VAL A 344 17.69 -21.03 -13.00
CA VAL A 344 19.06 -20.99 -12.48
C VAL A 344 19.98 -21.59 -13.55
N ILE A 345 20.91 -20.77 -14.02
CA ILE A 345 21.87 -21.12 -15.05
C ILE A 345 23.27 -20.87 -14.47
N GLY A 346 24.05 -21.93 -14.30
CA GLY A 346 25.46 -21.78 -13.91
C GLY A 346 26.26 -21.14 -15.04
N GLY A 347 27.40 -20.54 -14.73
CA GLY A 347 28.32 -20.04 -15.75
C GLY A 347 28.91 -21.15 -16.60
N ALA A 348 29.21 -20.85 -17.87
CA ALA A 348 29.93 -21.75 -18.75
C ALA A 348 31.37 -21.96 -18.27
N ALA A 349 31.82 -23.21 -18.23
CA ALA A 349 33.24 -23.53 -18.05
C ALA A 349 33.99 -23.36 -19.39
N GLY A 350 35.26 -22.93 -19.34
CA GLY A 350 36.04 -22.55 -20.52
C GLY A 350 36.39 -23.72 -21.45
N GLY A 351 35.50 -24.09 -22.37
CA GLY A 351 35.75 -25.02 -23.47
C GLY A 351 35.78 -24.31 -24.84
N PRO A 352 36.24 -24.98 -25.92
CA PRO A 352 36.09 -24.43 -27.27
C PRO A 352 34.59 -24.32 -27.59
N GLN A 353 34.10 -23.07 -27.63
CA GLN A 353 32.74 -22.60 -27.88
C GLN A 353 31.90 -22.29 -26.63
N ASN A 354 31.42 -21.03 -26.62
CA ASN A 354 30.35 -20.41 -25.85
C ASN A 354 29.08 -21.28 -25.76
N SER A 355 29.16 -22.41 -25.08
CA SER A 355 27.96 -23.17 -24.72
C SER A 355 27.42 -22.51 -23.46
N PRO A 356 26.21 -21.91 -23.49
CA PRO A 356 25.61 -21.39 -22.27
C PRO A 356 25.60 -22.50 -21.22
N GLY A 357 25.85 -22.15 -19.95
CA GLY A 357 25.71 -23.13 -18.89
C GLY A 357 24.32 -23.77 -18.93
N ALA A 358 24.23 -25.05 -18.58
CA ALA A 358 22.95 -25.74 -18.55
C ALA A 358 22.05 -25.13 -17.44
N GLU A 359 20.74 -25.13 -17.66
CA GLU A 359 19.80 -24.90 -16.55
C GLU A 359 19.98 -26.00 -15.50
N THR A 360 20.51 -25.63 -14.34
CA THR A 360 21.09 -26.60 -13.40
C THR A 360 20.49 -26.55 -12.01
N GLY A 361 19.74 -25.50 -11.67
CA GLY A 361 19.43 -25.22 -10.27
C GLY A 361 17.95 -25.07 -9.91
N PRO A 362 17.70 -24.96 -8.60
CA PRO A 362 16.36 -24.99 -8.04
C PRO A 362 15.68 -23.62 -7.96
N ASP A 363 14.35 -23.64 -7.80
CA ASP A 363 13.56 -22.44 -7.50
C ASP A 363 13.97 -21.82 -6.15
N VAL A 364 14.27 -22.68 -5.16
CA VAL A 364 14.66 -22.30 -3.80
C VAL A 364 15.98 -23.00 -3.46
N ASN A 365 17.00 -22.25 -3.06
CA ASN A 365 18.23 -22.79 -2.46
C ASN A 365 18.39 -22.25 -1.03
N ALA A 366 17.85 -22.97 -0.05
CA ALA A 366 17.85 -22.56 1.35
C ALA A 366 17.46 -23.70 2.31
N ALA A 367 17.85 -23.58 3.57
CA ALA A 367 17.14 -24.23 4.68
C ALA A 367 15.97 -23.33 5.10
N VAL A 368 14.77 -23.89 5.09
CA VAL A 368 13.51 -23.17 5.33
C VAL A 368 12.74 -23.84 6.45
N ASN A 369 12.17 -23.05 7.35
CA ASN A 369 11.17 -23.50 8.30
C ASN A 369 9.79 -23.29 7.66
N SER A 370 9.29 -24.32 6.97
CA SER A 370 7.98 -24.22 6.32
C SER A 370 6.85 -24.21 7.36
N GLY A 371 5.91 -23.29 7.18
CA GLY A 371 4.62 -23.27 7.85
C GLY A 371 3.56 -24.11 7.16
N GLY A 372 3.91 -24.82 6.08
CA GLY A 372 3.02 -25.60 5.23
C GLY A 372 2.51 -24.85 4.00
N HIS A 373 1.85 -25.61 3.11
CA HIS A 373 1.04 -25.10 2.00
C HIS A 373 1.79 -24.24 0.95
N ASN A 374 3.09 -24.41 0.78
CA ASN A 374 3.85 -23.77 -0.28
C ASN A 374 3.78 -24.56 -1.59
N LEU A 375 4.07 -23.90 -2.71
CA LEU A 375 4.22 -24.54 -4.01
C LEU A 375 5.64 -24.30 -4.54
N LEU A 376 6.41 -25.38 -4.67
CA LEU A 376 7.74 -25.36 -5.26
C LEU A 376 7.71 -26.02 -6.63
N GLY A 377 8.21 -25.30 -7.62
CA GLY A 377 8.35 -25.85 -8.97
C GLY A 377 9.31 -27.03 -8.96
N ARG A 378 10.45 -26.87 -8.30
CA ARG A 378 11.45 -27.90 -8.05
C ARG A 378 11.84 -27.97 -6.59
N SER A 379 12.11 -29.19 -6.12
CA SER A 379 12.43 -29.50 -4.72
C SER A 379 13.90 -29.82 -4.46
N ASP A 380 14.77 -29.75 -5.48
CA ASP A 380 16.21 -29.84 -5.26
C ASP A 380 16.75 -28.58 -4.55
N GLY A 381 17.83 -28.69 -3.78
CA GLY A 381 18.50 -27.55 -3.14
C GLY A 381 17.77 -26.85 -1.98
N CYS A 382 16.56 -27.26 -1.62
CA CYS A 382 15.88 -26.79 -0.42
C CYS A 382 15.71 -27.87 0.65
N THR A 383 15.63 -27.46 1.92
CA THR A 383 15.33 -28.36 3.06
C THR A 383 14.34 -27.72 4.01
N GLY A 384 13.62 -28.54 4.80
CA GLY A 384 12.69 -28.09 5.85
C GLY A 384 11.27 -27.72 5.39
N PHE A 385 10.95 -28.02 4.13
CA PHE A 385 9.56 -28.12 3.65
C PHE A 385 8.87 -29.36 4.24
N THR A 386 7.57 -29.23 4.48
CA THR A 386 6.69 -30.21 5.13
C THR A 386 5.85 -30.99 4.10
N ALA A 387 5.06 -31.96 4.56
CA ALA A 387 4.33 -32.89 3.68
C ALA A 387 3.10 -32.26 3.00
N ASP A 388 2.59 -31.17 3.55
CA ASP A 388 1.51 -30.32 3.04
C ASP A 388 2.01 -29.26 2.04
N ASP A 389 3.32 -29.16 1.80
CA ASP A 389 3.87 -28.39 0.70
C ASP A 389 3.75 -29.16 -0.63
N GLN A 390 3.30 -28.48 -1.68
CA GLN A 390 3.26 -28.99 -3.04
C GLN A 390 4.64 -28.90 -3.69
N GLN A 391 5.35 -30.02 -3.71
CA GLN A 391 6.73 -30.10 -4.19
C GLN A 391 6.81 -30.80 -5.55
N GLY A 392 7.28 -30.08 -6.57
CA GLY A 392 7.67 -30.70 -7.83
C GLY A 392 8.93 -31.57 -7.71
N GLY A 393 9.34 -32.20 -8.81
CA GLY A 393 10.52 -33.05 -8.82
C GLY A 393 11.86 -32.27 -8.80
N THR A 394 12.97 -33.00 -8.94
CA THR A 394 14.34 -32.45 -8.86
C THR A 394 14.92 -32.08 -10.23
N THR A 395 14.10 -32.04 -11.28
CA THR A 395 14.50 -31.71 -12.65
C THR A 395 13.44 -30.86 -13.35
N ASN A 396 13.82 -30.15 -14.41
CA ASN A 396 12.90 -29.34 -15.21
C ASN A 396 11.78 -30.17 -15.85
N ALA A 397 12.06 -31.42 -16.23
CA ALA A 397 11.07 -32.31 -16.83
C ALA A 397 9.97 -32.74 -15.84
N THR A 398 10.26 -32.68 -14.55
CA THR A 398 9.35 -33.05 -13.45
C THR A 398 8.91 -31.82 -12.64
N ARG A 399 9.14 -30.61 -13.16
CA ARG A 399 8.78 -29.36 -12.49
C ARG A 399 7.26 -29.29 -12.35
N LEU A 400 6.79 -28.85 -11.18
CA LEU A 400 5.40 -28.50 -10.96
C LEU A 400 5.12 -27.11 -11.56
N ASP A 401 4.15 -27.03 -12.47
CA ASP A 401 3.75 -25.77 -13.08
C ASP A 401 2.63 -25.11 -12.25
N PRO A 402 2.84 -23.90 -11.68
CA PRO A 402 1.81 -23.16 -10.96
C PRO A 402 0.73 -22.58 -11.87
N LYS A 403 0.90 -22.62 -13.21
CA LYS A 403 -0.03 -22.09 -14.21
C LYS A 403 -0.41 -20.63 -13.93
N LEU A 404 0.57 -19.76 -14.06
CA LEU A 404 0.43 -18.31 -13.87
C LEU A 404 0.17 -17.60 -15.20
N GLY A 405 -0.66 -16.56 -15.17
CA GLY A 405 -0.83 -15.63 -16.28
C GLY A 405 0.29 -14.58 -16.36
N ALA A 406 0.19 -13.66 -17.32
CA ALA A 406 1.13 -12.56 -17.46
C ALA A 406 1.00 -11.51 -16.35
N LEU A 407 2.07 -10.76 -16.06
CA LEU A 407 2.02 -9.64 -15.11
C LEU A 407 1.08 -8.55 -15.63
N GLY A 408 0.17 -8.08 -14.78
CA GLY A 408 -0.79 -7.03 -15.16
C GLY A 408 -1.67 -6.58 -14.00
N TYR A 409 -2.54 -5.60 -14.28
CA TYR A 409 -3.55 -5.14 -13.33
C TYR A 409 -4.82 -5.99 -13.49
N TYR A 410 -5.10 -6.85 -12.50
CA TYR A 410 -6.26 -7.76 -12.46
C TYR A 410 -7.22 -7.41 -11.32
N GLY A 411 -7.33 -6.10 -11.03
CA GLY A 411 -7.90 -5.55 -9.81
C GLY A 411 -6.81 -5.10 -8.83
N GLY A 412 -7.19 -4.24 -7.86
CA GLY A 412 -6.25 -3.65 -6.89
C GLY A 412 -5.33 -2.58 -7.50
N THR A 413 -4.37 -2.09 -6.70
CA THR A 413 -3.48 -0.97 -7.06
C THR A 413 -2.08 -1.40 -7.49
N THR A 414 -1.73 -2.68 -7.38
CA THR A 414 -0.43 -3.23 -7.82
C THR A 414 -0.62 -4.38 -8.81
N GLN A 415 0.41 -4.64 -9.63
CA GLN A 415 0.34 -5.69 -10.64
C GLN A 415 0.55 -7.07 -10.01
N THR A 416 -0.15 -8.07 -10.54
CA THR A 416 -0.13 -9.45 -10.06
C THR A 416 0.06 -10.45 -11.19
N LEU A 417 0.40 -11.69 -10.84
CA LEU A 417 0.34 -12.85 -11.72
C LEU A 417 -0.93 -13.65 -11.36
N PRO A 418 -1.97 -13.69 -12.21
CA PRO A 418 -3.21 -14.36 -11.89
C PRO A 418 -3.02 -15.88 -12.01
N LEU A 419 -3.71 -16.64 -11.15
CA LEU A 419 -3.80 -18.10 -11.32
C LEU A 419 -4.69 -18.43 -12.53
N LEU A 420 -4.23 -19.36 -13.38
CA LEU A 420 -5.02 -19.86 -14.51
C LEU A 420 -5.86 -21.07 -14.08
N PRO A 421 -6.97 -21.38 -14.81
CA PRO A 421 -7.77 -22.56 -14.54
C PRO A 421 -6.93 -23.85 -14.42
N ALA A 422 -7.28 -24.67 -13.43
CA ALA A 422 -6.56 -25.89 -13.06
C ALA A 422 -5.12 -25.68 -12.56
N SER A 423 -4.77 -24.47 -12.11
CA SER A 423 -3.56 -24.25 -11.31
C SER A 423 -3.58 -25.15 -10.07
N PRO A 424 -2.47 -25.82 -9.73
CA PRO A 424 -2.38 -26.60 -8.50
C PRO A 424 -2.36 -25.71 -7.23
N ALA A 425 -2.13 -24.41 -7.36
CA ALA A 425 -2.20 -23.46 -6.26
C ALA A 425 -3.65 -23.20 -5.78
N ILE A 426 -4.64 -23.47 -6.64
CA ILE A 426 -6.06 -23.20 -6.33
C ILE A 426 -6.54 -24.11 -5.19
N ASN A 427 -7.13 -23.51 -4.15
CA ASN A 427 -7.58 -24.10 -2.89
C ASN A 427 -6.48 -24.89 -2.15
N GLY A 428 -5.21 -24.58 -2.38
CA GLY A 428 -4.08 -25.31 -1.81
C GLY A 428 -3.53 -24.75 -0.49
N GLY A 429 -3.98 -23.56 -0.08
CA GLY A 429 -3.50 -22.82 1.08
C GLY A 429 -4.10 -23.26 2.42
N ASP A 430 -3.53 -22.76 3.51
CA ASP A 430 -3.99 -22.98 4.89
C ASP A 430 -5.32 -22.23 5.16
N PRO A 431 -6.43 -22.92 5.47
CA PRO A 431 -7.73 -22.31 5.74
C PRO A 431 -7.77 -21.36 6.95
N ALA A 432 -6.77 -21.43 7.83
CA ALA A 432 -6.68 -20.59 9.03
C ALA A 432 -6.04 -19.21 8.78
N GLN A 433 -5.65 -18.90 7.54
CA GLN A 433 -4.84 -17.73 7.22
C GLN A 433 -5.64 -16.58 6.56
N ALA A 434 -4.89 -15.56 6.11
CA ALA A 434 -5.37 -14.24 5.72
C ALA A 434 -6.66 -14.24 4.88
N THR A 435 -7.55 -13.31 5.20
CA THR A 435 -8.85 -13.18 4.53
C THR A 435 -8.74 -12.57 3.13
N ARG A 436 -7.57 -12.06 2.74
CA ARG A 436 -7.38 -11.28 1.49
C ARG A 436 -6.09 -11.57 0.74
N ASP A 437 -6.14 -11.38 -0.57
CA ASP A 437 -5.00 -11.47 -1.48
C ASP A 437 -4.31 -10.11 -1.72
N GLN A 438 -3.30 -10.04 -2.60
CA GLN A 438 -2.56 -8.81 -2.95
C GLN A 438 -3.45 -7.68 -3.49
N ARG A 439 -4.54 -8.02 -4.15
CA ARG A 439 -5.51 -7.06 -4.70
C ARG A 439 -6.53 -6.64 -3.64
N TYR A 440 -6.40 -7.22 -2.44
CA TYR A 440 -7.33 -7.16 -1.32
C TYR A 440 -8.69 -7.82 -1.58
N PHE A 441 -8.73 -8.71 -2.57
CA PHE A 441 -9.92 -9.51 -2.83
C PHE A 441 -10.03 -10.54 -1.72
N VAL A 442 -11.25 -10.79 -1.26
CA VAL A 442 -11.57 -11.80 -0.27
C VAL A 442 -11.22 -13.18 -0.83
N ARG A 443 -10.51 -13.97 -0.03
CA ARG A 443 -10.25 -15.37 -0.32
C ARG A 443 -11.52 -16.20 -0.06
N THR A 444 -11.97 -16.95 -1.06
CA THR A 444 -13.28 -17.62 -1.05
C THR A 444 -13.10 -19.13 -0.95
N GLY A 445 -13.56 -19.73 0.14
CA GLY A 445 -13.30 -21.15 0.39
C GLY A 445 -11.92 -21.36 1.01
N PRO A 446 -11.30 -22.55 0.84
CA PRO A 446 -9.88 -22.73 1.16
C PRO A 446 -9.04 -21.75 0.35
N PRO A 447 -8.14 -20.97 0.96
CA PRO A 447 -7.39 -19.96 0.25
C PRO A 447 -6.44 -20.58 -0.79
N ASP A 448 -6.12 -19.81 -1.83
CA ASP A 448 -5.13 -20.22 -2.82
C ASP A 448 -3.69 -19.97 -2.34
N ILE A 449 -2.76 -20.81 -2.78
CA ILE A 449 -1.33 -20.59 -2.55
C ILE A 449 -0.87 -19.37 -3.38
N GLY A 450 -0.07 -18.50 -2.79
CA GLY A 450 0.55 -17.35 -3.44
C GLY A 450 -0.21 -16.03 -3.24
N ALA A 451 0.15 -15.03 -4.03
CA ALA A 451 -0.30 -13.64 -3.85
C ALA A 451 -1.73 -13.35 -4.31
N VAL A 452 -2.38 -14.27 -5.02
CA VAL A 452 -3.67 -14.02 -5.69
C VAL A 452 -4.64 -15.13 -5.39
N GLU A 453 -5.90 -14.75 -5.14
CA GLU A 453 -7.03 -15.66 -5.11
C GLU A 453 -7.70 -15.77 -6.49
N PHE A 454 -7.80 -16.98 -7.02
CA PHE A 454 -8.59 -17.31 -8.19
C PHE A 454 -10.07 -17.08 -7.91
N GLN A 455 -10.71 -16.26 -8.75
CA GLN A 455 -12.12 -15.88 -8.59
C GLN A 455 -12.45 -15.22 -7.23
N GLY A 456 -11.43 -14.71 -6.52
CA GLY A 456 -11.65 -13.91 -5.32
C GLY A 456 -12.63 -12.77 -5.58
N THR A 457 -13.43 -12.45 -4.58
CA THR A 457 -14.46 -11.42 -4.67
C THR A 457 -14.00 -10.16 -3.95
N GLN A 458 -14.34 -8.98 -4.46
CA GLN A 458 -14.11 -7.75 -3.69
C GLN A 458 -14.89 -7.79 -2.37
N PRO A 459 -14.34 -7.25 -1.27
CA PRO A 459 -15.07 -7.15 -0.01
C PRO A 459 -16.37 -6.37 -0.12
N THR A 460 -17.32 -6.82 0.68
CA THR A 460 -18.54 -6.10 1.03
C THR A 460 -18.23 -4.93 1.93
N LEU A 461 -18.61 -3.73 1.50
CA LEU A 461 -18.42 -2.49 2.25
C LEU A 461 -19.72 -1.69 2.20
N LEU A 462 -19.96 -0.88 3.23
CA LEU A 462 -20.97 0.17 3.14
C LEU A 462 -20.44 1.22 2.15
N ALA A 463 -20.84 1.11 0.88
CA ALA A 463 -20.37 1.99 -0.18
C ALA A 463 -20.85 3.44 0.00
N ASN A 464 -21.96 3.63 0.72
CA ASN A 464 -22.50 4.93 1.08
C ASN A 464 -23.25 4.82 2.40
N ILE A 465 -23.06 5.81 3.27
CA ILE A 465 -24.07 6.16 4.26
C ILE A 465 -24.35 7.66 4.17
N SER A 466 -25.63 8.02 4.16
CA SER A 466 -26.11 9.37 3.96
C SER A 466 -27.14 9.75 5.01
N THR A 467 -27.26 11.03 5.32
CA THR A 467 -28.30 11.52 6.22
C THR A 467 -28.99 12.76 5.70
N ARG A 468 -30.32 12.82 5.83
CA ARG A 468 -31.13 13.96 5.39
C ARG A 468 -31.81 14.62 6.58
N LEU A 469 -31.68 15.94 6.67
CA LEU A 469 -32.19 16.75 7.77
C LEU A 469 -32.38 18.21 7.32
N ARG A 470 -33.29 18.93 7.97
CA ARG A 470 -33.27 20.40 7.97
C ARG A 470 -32.01 20.97 8.65
N VAL A 471 -31.13 21.56 7.86
CA VAL A 471 -29.96 22.33 8.31
C VAL A 471 -30.41 23.67 8.91
N GLN A 472 -29.99 23.93 10.15
CA GLN A 472 -30.23 25.19 10.86
C GLN A 472 -28.91 25.84 11.31
N THR A 473 -28.98 27.04 11.91
CA THR A 473 -27.81 27.73 12.47
C THR A 473 -27.59 27.41 13.95
N GLY A 474 -26.38 27.64 14.47
CA GLY A 474 -26.08 27.54 15.89
C GLY A 474 -26.13 26.09 16.41
N ASN A 475 -26.75 25.88 17.57
CA ASN A 475 -26.80 24.55 18.22
C ASN A 475 -27.63 23.51 17.44
N ASN A 476 -28.35 23.93 16.40
CA ASN A 476 -29.18 23.08 15.54
C ASN A 476 -28.52 22.81 14.18
N ALA A 477 -27.23 23.14 14.01
CA ALA A 477 -26.48 22.79 12.80
C ALA A 477 -26.49 21.28 12.56
N MET A 478 -26.55 20.90 11.28
CA MET A 478 -26.42 19.50 10.89
C MET A 478 -24.97 19.08 11.07
N ILE A 479 -24.75 18.09 11.93
CA ILE A 479 -23.42 17.56 12.19
C ILE A 479 -23.43 16.09 11.83
N GLY A 480 -22.81 15.78 10.69
CA GLY A 480 -22.45 14.42 10.31
C GLY A 480 -21.21 13.96 11.07
N GLY A 481 -21.05 12.67 11.22
CA GLY A 481 -19.82 12.06 11.71
C GLY A 481 -19.62 10.71 11.06
N PHE A 482 -18.37 10.30 10.89
CA PHE A 482 -18.07 8.98 10.35
C PHE A 482 -16.78 8.42 10.94
N ILE A 483 -16.66 7.09 11.01
CA ILE A 483 -15.50 6.41 11.59
C ILE A 483 -14.89 5.50 10.55
N ILE A 484 -13.59 5.66 10.32
CA ILE A 484 -12.77 4.68 9.62
C ILE A 484 -12.06 3.82 10.66
N THR A 485 -12.25 2.49 10.62
CA THR A 485 -11.50 1.53 11.43
C THR A 485 -10.46 0.82 10.58
N GLY A 486 -9.50 0.14 11.21
CA GLY A 486 -8.39 -0.53 10.53
C GLY A 486 -7.06 0.21 10.70
N THR A 487 -6.08 -0.11 9.88
CA THR A 487 -4.72 0.46 9.93
C THR A 487 -4.27 1.08 8.60
N GLU A 488 -5.03 0.86 7.54
CA GLU A 488 -4.73 1.35 6.20
C GLU A 488 -5.44 2.67 5.89
N LEU A 489 -4.94 3.39 4.90
CA LEU A 489 -5.61 4.57 4.37
C LEU A 489 -6.86 4.19 3.58
N LYS A 490 -7.88 5.05 3.58
CA LYS A 490 -9.06 4.92 2.70
C LYS A 490 -9.26 6.15 1.85
N THR A 491 -9.72 5.96 0.62
CA THR A 491 -10.26 7.04 -0.21
C THR A 491 -11.74 7.23 0.09
N GLU A 492 -12.12 8.44 0.45
CA GLU A 492 -13.51 8.82 0.74
C GLU A 492 -13.94 10.03 -0.10
N LEU A 493 -15.23 10.11 -0.38
CA LEU A 493 -15.89 11.31 -0.90
C LEU A 493 -17.00 11.74 0.05
N VAL A 494 -16.86 12.95 0.60
CA VAL A 494 -17.85 13.60 1.45
C VAL A 494 -18.64 14.61 0.61
N ARG A 495 -19.97 14.61 0.68
CA ARG A 495 -20.83 15.57 -0.06
C ARG A 495 -21.84 16.26 0.85
N GLY A 496 -22.14 17.51 0.50
CA GLY A 496 -23.29 18.28 0.99
C GLY A 496 -24.21 18.63 -0.19
N ILE A 497 -25.40 18.02 -0.22
CA ILE A 497 -26.37 18.12 -1.30
C ILE A 497 -27.56 18.95 -0.83
N GLY A 498 -27.99 19.90 -1.66
CA GLY A 498 -29.08 20.81 -1.36
C GLY A 498 -29.94 21.03 -2.61
N PRO A 499 -29.51 21.83 -3.60
CA PRO A 499 -30.30 22.12 -4.79
C PRO A 499 -30.76 20.92 -5.62
N SER A 500 -30.00 19.83 -5.66
CA SER A 500 -30.41 18.61 -6.38
C SER A 500 -31.43 17.77 -5.59
N LEU A 501 -31.72 18.11 -4.34
CA LEU A 501 -32.79 17.44 -3.60
C LEU A 501 -34.14 17.83 -4.17
N GLN A 502 -34.89 16.85 -4.68
CA GLN A 502 -36.25 17.03 -5.20
C GLN A 502 -37.28 17.13 -4.06
N VAL A 503 -37.04 18.04 -3.10
CA VAL A 503 -37.90 18.26 -1.92
C VAL A 503 -38.18 19.75 -1.72
N PRO A 504 -39.39 20.14 -1.29
CA PRO A 504 -39.68 21.53 -0.93
C PRO A 504 -38.75 22.04 0.19
N GLY A 505 -38.21 23.24 0.03
CA GLY A 505 -37.36 23.87 1.07
C GLY A 505 -35.94 23.31 1.16
N ALA A 506 -35.44 22.70 0.08
CA ALA A 506 -34.03 22.30 -0.04
C ALA A 506 -33.07 23.46 0.24
N LEU A 507 -31.93 23.14 0.86
CA LEU A 507 -30.87 24.09 1.15
C LEU A 507 -30.30 24.63 -0.16
N ALA A 508 -30.32 25.95 -0.33
CA ALA A 508 -30.02 26.57 -1.63
C ALA A 508 -28.52 26.57 -1.98
N ASP A 509 -27.65 26.56 -0.98
CA ASP A 509 -26.20 26.68 -1.13
C ASP A 509 -25.51 25.96 0.04
N PRO A 510 -25.37 24.62 -0.03
CA PRO A 510 -24.75 23.80 1.03
C PRO A 510 -23.23 23.98 1.12
N VAL A 511 -22.75 24.22 2.34
CA VAL A 511 -21.33 24.26 2.70
C VAL A 511 -21.01 23.08 3.62
N ILE A 512 -19.88 22.41 3.38
CA ILE A 512 -19.32 21.40 4.30
C ILE A 512 -18.00 21.87 4.89
N GLU A 513 -17.76 21.50 6.15
CA GLU A 513 -16.47 21.56 6.84
C GLU A 513 -16.17 20.17 7.41
N VAL A 514 -15.04 19.58 7.05
CA VAL A 514 -14.62 18.25 7.53
C VAL A 514 -13.53 18.41 8.56
N HIS A 515 -13.70 17.82 9.73
CA HIS A 515 -12.77 17.83 10.86
C HIS A 515 -12.27 16.42 11.17
N GLY A 516 -10.99 16.29 11.49
CA GLY A 516 -10.37 15.02 11.85
C GLY A 516 -10.45 14.67 13.34
N PRO A 517 -9.82 13.57 13.77
CA PRO A 517 -9.97 13.00 15.11
C PRO A 517 -9.52 13.90 16.27
N SER A 518 -8.64 14.87 16.03
CA SER A 518 -8.22 15.87 17.03
C SER A 518 -9.01 17.18 16.95
N GLY A 519 -10.08 17.23 16.14
CA GLY A 519 -10.93 18.42 15.93
C GLY A 519 -10.39 19.43 14.92
N GLN A 520 -9.25 19.15 14.30
CA GLN A 520 -8.63 20.00 13.28
C GLN A 520 -9.46 20.03 12.00
N LEU A 521 -9.60 21.21 11.38
CA LEU A 521 -10.23 21.36 10.07
C LEU A 521 -9.33 20.75 8.99
N LEU A 522 -9.86 19.78 8.24
CA LEU A 522 -9.20 19.10 7.12
C LEU A 522 -9.57 19.74 5.77
N GLY A 523 -10.77 20.28 5.64
CA GLY A 523 -11.19 20.95 4.42
C GLY A 523 -12.58 21.56 4.52
N THR A 524 -12.88 22.48 3.62
CA THR A 524 -14.21 23.06 3.43
C THR A 524 -14.53 23.16 1.94
N ASN A 525 -15.80 23.06 1.58
CA ASN A 525 -16.27 23.29 0.23
C ASN A 525 -17.72 23.78 0.23
N ASP A 526 -18.04 24.75 -0.61
CA ASP A 526 -19.38 25.26 -0.90
C ASP A 526 -19.78 25.03 -2.37
N ASN A 527 -18.81 25.02 -3.29
CA ASN A 527 -19.00 24.69 -4.70
C ASN A 527 -18.03 23.60 -5.17
N TRP A 528 -18.53 22.42 -5.51
CA TRP A 528 -17.70 21.26 -5.85
C TRP A 528 -16.89 21.46 -7.14
N ARG A 529 -17.40 22.29 -8.06
CA ARG A 529 -16.71 22.58 -9.33
C ARG A 529 -15.45 23.41 -9.14
N ASP A 530 -15.32 24.07 -8.00
CA ASP A 530 -14.16 24.87 -7.62
C ASP A 530 -13.17 24.07 -6.75
N ALA A 531 -13.53 22.83 -6.38
CA ALA A 531 -12.64 21.96 -5.61
C ALA A 531 -11.39 21.60 -6.43
N GLY A 532 -10.21 21.66 -5.79
CA GLY A 532 -8.96 21.20 -6.40
C GLY A 532 -8.99 19.73 -6.82
N THR A 533 -9.88 18.93 -6.21
CA THR A 533 -10.11 17.51 -6.49
C THR A 533 -11.28 17.26 -7.46
N ARG A 534 -11.74 18.29 -8.19
CA ARG A 534 -12.87 18.20 -9.14
C ARG A 534 -12.78 17.01 -10.09
N GLN A 535 -11.59 16.72 -10.63
CA GLN A 535 -11.42 15.62 -11.58
C GLN A 535 -11.58 14.24 -10.92
N GLN A 536 -11.14 14.08 -9.67
CA GLN A 536 -11.37 12.88 -8.87
C GLN A 536 -12.86 12.71 -8.54
N ILE A 537 -13.53 13.81 -8.19
CA ILE A 537 -14.98 13.83 -7.94
C ILE A 537 -15.78 13.44 -9.20
N ILE A 538 -15.35 13.88 -10.39
CA ILE A 538 -15.95 13.44 -11.66
C ILE A 538 -15.62 11.96 -11.94
N GLY A 539 -14.36 11.57 -11.75
CA GLY A 539 -13.87 10.21 -12.02
C GLY A 539 -14.50 9.13 -11.14
N SER A 540 -14.99 9.49 -9.94
CA SER A 540 -15.74 8.57 -9.09
C SER A 540 -17.14 8.24 -9.63
N GLY A 541 -17.64 9.00 -10.62
CA GLY A 541 -19.02 8.91 -11.10
C GLY A 541 -20.06 9.50 -10.12
N LEU A 542 -19.60 10.14 -9.04
CA LEU A 542 -20.41 10.65 -7.94
C LEU A 542 -20.30 12.18 -7.81
N ALA A 543 -20.05 12.89 -8.90
CA ALA A 543 -20.09 14.35 -8.88
C ALA A 543 -21.51 14.84 -8.57
N PRO A 544 -21.69 15.86 -7.69
CA PRO A 544 -22.98 16.50 -7.53
C PRO A 544 -23.50 17.07 -8.87
N THR A 545 -24.81 17.02 -9.09
CA THR A 545 -25.42 17.45 -10.35
C THR A 545 -25.57 18.97 -10.46
N HIS A 546 -25.71 19.66 -9.32
CA HIS A 546 -25.81 21.11 -9.27
C HIS A 546 -24.46 21.73 -8.87
N GLU A 547 -24.12 22.91 -9.37
CA GLU A 547 -22.79 23.50 -9.16
C GLU A 547 -22.57 24.12 -7.78
N LEU A 548 -23.65 24.61 -7.16
CA LEU A 548 -23.68 25.12 -5.78
C LEU A 548 -23.68 24.02 -4.70
N GLU A 549 -23.42 22.77 -5.09
CA GLU A 549 -23.33 21.68 -4.13
C GLU A 549 -21.89 21.50 -3.68
N SER A 550 -21.71 21.02 -2.46
CA SER A 550 -20.38 20.85 -1.90
C SER A 550 -19.91 19.40 -1.98
N ALA A 551 -18.64 19.21 -2.28
CA ALA A 551 -18.00 17.91 -2.27
C ALA A 551 -16.50 18.01 -1.94
N LEU A 552 -16.04 17.11 -1.09
CA LEU A 552 -14.65 16.94 -0.71
C LEU A 552 -14.25 15.48 -0.91
N TRP A 553 -13.34 15.25 -1.85
CA TRP A 553 -12.68 13.98 -2.05
C TRP A 553 -11.36 13.96 -1.27
N GLY A 554 -11.01 12.86 -0.60
CA GLY A 554 -9.73 12.75 0.09
C GLY A 554 -9.39 11.33 0.54
N ILE A 555 -8.09 11.04 0.67
CA ILE A 555 -7.62 9.83 1.35
C ILE A 555 -7.32 10.13 2.82
N ILE A 556 -7.89 9.35 3.73
CA ILE A 556 -7.88 9.61 5.18
C ILE A 556 -7.37 8.40 5.96
N LEU A 557 -6.83 8.65 7.16
CA LEU A 557 -6.40 7.62 8.10
C LEU A 557 -7.60 7.02 8.85
N PRO A 558 -7.46 5.83 9.45
CA PRO A 558 -8.40 5.35 10.46
C PRO A 558 -8.56 6.37 11.59
N GLY A 559 -9.80 6.62 12.00
CA GLY A 559 -10.16 7.63 12.98
C GLY A 559 -11.62 8.05 12.90
N ALA A 560 -12.06 8.85 13.88
CA ALA A 560 -13.38 9.47 13.90
C ALA A 560 -13.31 10.87 13.30
N TYR A 561 -14.19 11.15 12.34
CA TYR A 561 -14.29 12.41 11.62
C TYR A 561 -15.63 13.06 11.89
N THR A 562 -15.65 14.38 11.93
CA THR A 562 -16.86 15.19 12.13
C THR A 562 -17.05 16.09 10.92
N VAL A 563 -18.27 16.19 10.40
CA VAL A 563 -18.60 17.04 9.26
C VAL A 563 -19.70 18.00 9.67
N ILE A 564 -19.45 19.29 9.53
CA ILE A 564 -20.45 20.33 9.73
C ILE A 564 -21.06 20.64 8.37
N VAL A 565 -22.38 20.52 8.26
CA VAL A 565 -23.14 20.90 7.06
C VAL A 565 -23.94 22.15 7.40
N GLY A 566 -23.69 23.21 6.65
CA GLY A 566 -24.31 24.53 6.84
C GLY A 566 -24.84 25.09 5.52
N GLY A 567 -25.65 26.13 5.59
CA GLY A 567 -25.98 26.95 4.43
C GLY A 567 -25.02 28.13 4.31
N ASN A 568 -24.60 28.48 3.10
CA ASN A 568 -23.77 29.65 2.87
C ASN A 568 -24.48 30.91 3.43
N ASN A 569 -23.70 31.80 4.05
CA ASN A 569 -24.18 32.97 4.79
C ASN A 569 -25.23 32.67 5.89
N GLY A 570 -25.25 31.45 6.44
CA GLY A 570 -26.19 31.05 7.50
C GLY A 570 -27.61 30.78 7.00
N SER A 571 -27.78 30.46 5.71
CA SER A 571 -29.05 30.01 5.17
C SER A 571 -29.48 28.67 5.79
N THR A 572 -30.79 28.40 5.78
CA THR A 572 -31.39 27.19 6.35
C THR A 572 -32.24 26.49 5.30
N GLY A 573 -32.40 25.17 5.41
CA GLY A 573 -33.13 24.37 4.43
C GLY A 573 -32.83 22.89 4.62
N ILE A 574 -33.45 22.03 3.82
CA ILE A 574 -33.20 20.59 3.87
C ILE A 574 -31.90 20.29 3.14
N GLY A 575 -30.92 19.71 3.84
CA GLY A 575 -29.64 19.27 3.29
C GLY A 575 -29.48 17.76 3.43
N LEU A 576 -28.61 17.20 2.59
CA LEU A 576 -28.21 15.80 2.61
C LEU A 576 -26.69 15.73 2.74
N PHE A 577 -26.22 15.00 3.74
CA PHE A 577 -24.82 14.67 3.98
C PHE A 577 -24.56 13.25 3.46
N GLU A 578 -23.45 13.04 2.77
CA GLU A 578 -23.08 11.72 2.28
C GLU A 578 -21.59 11.47 2.45
N VAL A 579 -21.24 10.23 2.79
CA VAL A 579 -19.86 9.73 2.73
C VAL A 579 -19.85 8.48 1.85
N TYR A 580 -18.93 8.45 0.90
CA TYR A 580 -18.73 7.34 -0.03
C TYR A 580 -17.34 6.75 0.14
N ASP A 581 -17.32 5.45 0.43
CA ASP A 581 -16.10 4.64 0.42
C ASP A 581 -15.70 4.36 -1.04
N LEU A 582 -14.66 5.07 -1.49
CA LEU A 582 -14.12 4.96 -2.84
C LEU A 582 -12.92 4.01 -2.92
N ASP A 583 -12.38 3.56 -1.78
CA ASP A 583 -11.32 2.55 -1.72
C ASP A 583 -11.82 1.30 -1.00
N GLN A 584 -12.54 0.51 -1.78
CA GLN A 584 -13.07 -0.76 -1.33
C GLN A 584 -12.00 -1.85 -1.22
N THR A 585 -10.75 -1.53 -1.57
CA THR A 585 -9.63 -2.46 -1.50
C THR A 585 -8.80 -2.26 -0.23
N ALA A 586 -9.08 -1.26 0.60
CA ALA A 586 -8.43 -1.12 1.91
C ALA A 586 -8.93 -2.15 2.92
N GLU A 587 -8.04 -2.65 3.80
CA GLU A 587 -8.47 -3.37 5.02
C GLU A 587 -9.25 -2.46 5.96
N SER A 588 -8.98 -1.16 5.90
CA SER A 588 -9.75 -0.17 6.64
C SER A 588 -11.18 -0.06 6.13
N LYS A 589 -12.13 0.11 7.05
CA LYS A 589 -13.57 0.10 6.77
C LYS A 589 -14.22 1.41 7.22
N LEU A 590 -15.16 1.91 6.44
CA LEU A 590 -16.15 2.88 6.92
C LEU A 590 -17.10 2.16 7.89
N ALA A 591 -16.76 2.21 9.18
CA ALA A 591 -17.41 1.43 10.23
C ALA A 591 -18.71 2.07 10.72
N ASN A 592 -18.82 3.39 10.63
CA ASN A 592 -19.97 4.13 11.13
C ASN A 592 -20.19 5.40 10.33
N VAL A 593 -21.46 5.78 10.18
CA VAL A 593 -21.88 7.15 9.95
C VAL A 593 -23.00 7.51 10.92
N SER A 594 -22.97 8.74 11.40
CA SER A 594 -23.92 9.31 12.34
C SER A 594 -24.33 10.70 11.89
N THR A 595 -25.52 11.15 12.28
CA THR A 595 -25.88 12.57 12.16
C THR A 595 -26.71 13.01 13.34
N ARG A 596 -26.35 14.17 13.87
CA ARG A 596 -27.11 14.88 14.90
C ARG A 596 -27.79 16.10 14.29
N GLY A 597 -29.03 16.34 14.69
CA GLY A 597 -29.83 17.46 14.21
C GLY A 597 -31.24 17.50 14.79
N PHE A 598 -31.99 18.53 14.42
CA PHE A 598 -33.35 18.75 14.87
C PHE A 598 -34.37 17.89 14.10
N VAL A 599 -35.10 17.04 14.80
CA VAL A 599 -36.24 16.25 14.30
C VAL A 599 -37.52 17.04 14.59
N GLY A 600 -38.25 17.40 13.54
CA GLY A 600 -39.53 18.10 13.58
C GLY A 600 -40.73 17.18 13.40
N ASN A 601 -41.88 17.79 13.13
CA ASN A 601 -43.15 17.09 12.92
C ASN A 601 -43.43 16.83 11.44
N GLY A 602 -44.34 15.90 11.15
CA GLY A 602 -44.75 15.60 9.78
C GLY A 602 -43.60 15.05 8.95
N ASP A 603 -43.18 15.79 7.92
CA ASP A 603 -42.10 15.37 7.01
C ASP A 603 -40.71 15.86 7.42
N ASP A 604 -40.60 16.67 8.49
CA ASP A 604 -39.32 17.18 9.03
C ASP A 604 -38.60 16.12 9.88
N VAL A 605 -38.42 14.91 9.34
CA VAL A 605 -37.77 13.78 10.01
C VAL A 605 -36.27 13.71 9.74
N MET A 606 -35.54 12.99 10.58
CA MET A 606 -34.15 12.63 10.33
C MET A 606 -34.08 11.26 9.66
N ILE A 607 -33.33 11.18 8.57
CA ILE A 607 -33.24 9.97 7.74
C ILE A 607 -31.78 9.55 7.63
N VAL A 608 -31.50 8.25 7.70
CA VAL A 608 -30.26 7.61 7.25
C VAL A 608 -30.55 6.78 6.01
N GLY A 609 -29.84 7.03 4.93
CA GLY A 609 -29.75 6.12 3.79
C GLY A 609 -28.49 5.28 3.89
N ALA A 610 -28.58 4.00 3.56
CA ALA A 610 -27.41 3.12 3.40
C ALA A 610 -27.50 2.40 2.05
N ILE A 611 -26.39 2.33 1.31
CA ILE A 611 -26.28 1.49 0.10
C ILE A 611 -25.35 0.33 0.43
N VAL A 612 -25.91 -0.87 0.39
CA VAL A 612 -25.18 -2.11 0.60
C VAL A 612 -24.72 -2.65 -0.75
N VAL A 613 -23.42 -2.91 -0.88
CA VAL A 613 -22.81 -3.59 -2.05
C VAL A 613 -22.03 -4.81 -1.59
N GLY A 614 -21.95 -5.86 -2.40
CA GLY A 614 -21.22 -7.10 -2.08
C GLY A 614 -22.11 -8.21 -1.50
N SER A 615 -21.68 -8.89 -0.44
CA SER A 615 -22.50 -9.83 0.36
C SER A 615 -23.42 -9.07 1.33
N ALA A 616 -24.21 -9.77 2.15
CA ALA A 616 -25.11 -9.12 3.11
C ALA A 616 -24.38 -8.76 4.43
N PRO A 617 -24.02 -7.48 4.70
CA PRO A 617 -23.40 -7.11 5.98
C PRO A 617 -24.45 -7.08 7.09
N ARG A 618 -23.99 -7.32 8.32
CA ARG A 618 -24.79 -7.09 9.52
C ARG A 618 -24.65 -5.62 9.93
N VAL A 619 -25.77 -4.92 10.02
CA VAL A 619 -25.83 -3.48 10.32
C VAL A 619 -26.66 -3.23 11.57
N LEU A 620 -26.15 -2.39 12.46
CA LEU A 620 -26.89 -1.82 13.60
C LEU A 620 -27.29 -0.38 13.26
N PHE A 621 -28.59 -0.10 13.27
CA PHE A 621 -29.12 1.26 13.26
C PHE A 621 -29.52 1.67 14.68
N ARG A 622 -29.20 2.90 15.10
CA ARG A 622 -29.61 3.45 16.40
C ARG A 622 -30.28 4.82 16.23
N ALA A 623 -31.27 5.09 17.06
CA ALA A 623 -31.89 6.40 17.22
C ALA A 623 -31.74 6.84 18.69
N ILE A 624 -30.91 7.86 18.90
CA ILE A 624 -30.49 8.35 20.22
C ILE A 624 -31.17 9.69 20.48
N GLY A 625 -31.92 9.75 21.59
CA GLY A 625 -32.64 10.94 22.04
C GLY A 625 -32.23 11.30 23.46
N PRO A 626 -32.79 10.63 24.50
CA PRO A 626 -32.53 10.93 25.91
C PRO A 626 -31.06 11.07 26.29
N ALA A 627 -30.16 10.19 25.81
CA ALA A 627 -28.73 10.24 26.14
C ALA A 627 -28.02 11.52 25.68
N LEU A 628 -28.60 12.28 24.74
CA LEU A 628 -28.02 13.55 24.29
C LEU A 628 -28.03 14.61 25.40
N THR A 629 -28.93 14.48 26.38
CA THR A 629 -29.01 15.38 27.55
C THR A 629 -27.74 15.28 28.42
N ASP A 630 -27.15 14.08 28.53
CA ASP A 630 -25.95 13.83 29.34
C ASP A 630 -24.72 14.55 28.80
N VAL A 631 -24.69 14.77 27.48
CA VAL A 631 -23.61 15.49 26.79
C VAL A 631 -23.97 16.94 26.50
N GLY A 632 -24.98 17.47 27.20
CA GLY A 632 -25.35 18.89 27.20
C GLY A 632 -26.07 19.37 25.93
N VAL A 633 -26.65 18.46 25.13
CA VAL A 633 -27.48 18.85 23.99
C VAL A 633 -28.85 19.29 24.50
N PRO A 634 -29.27 20.54 24.24
CA PRO A 634 -30.57 21.02 24.70
C PRO A 634 -31.70 20.40 23.88
N ASN A 635 -32.90 20.31 24.48
CA ASN A 635 -34.14 19.87 23.81
C ASN A 635 -34.00 18.52 23.09
N ALA A 636 -33.38 17.54 23.73
CA ALA A 636 -33.24 16.20 23.16
C ALA A 636 -34.61 15.56 22.86
N LEU A 637 -34.68 14.73 21.81
CA LEU A 637 -35.87 13.97 21.49
C LEU A 637 -36.22 13.04 22.65
N GLY A 638 -37.48 13.04 23.08
CA GLY A 638 -37.90 12.37 24.31
C GLY A 638 -38.07 10.86 24.14
N ASP A 639 -38.62 10.45 23.01
CA ASP A 639 -38.97 9.06 22.73
C ASP A 639 -38.78 8.77 21.22
N PRO A 640 -37.53 8.55 20.78
CA PRO A 640 -37.23 8.23 19.39
C PRO A 640 -37.94 6.95 18.93
N LEU A 641 -38.36 6.95 17.66
CA LEU A 641 -38.87 5.79 16.92
C LEU A 641 -37.99 5.58 15.69
N LEU A 642 -37.52 4.35 15.48
CA LEU A 642 -36.74 3.98 14.32
C LEU A 642 -37.54 3.04 13.40
N GLN A 643 -37.59 3.37 12.10
CA GLN A 643 -38.23 2.54 11.07
C GLN A 643 -37.27 2.32 9.89
N LEU A 644 -37.02 1.07 9.52
CA LEU A 644 -36.15 0.68 8.40
C LEU A 644 -36.99 0.24 7.20
N TYR A 645 -36.69 0.78 6.03
CA TYR A 645 -37.34 0.49 4.76
C TYR A 645 -36.34 -0.01 3.71
N ASP A 646 -36.78 -0.88 2.80
CA ASP A 646 -36.01 -1.33 1.64
C ASP A 646 -36.11 -0.37 0.44
N GLY A 647 -35.37 -0.67 -0.62
CA GLY A 647 -35.33 0.14 -1.86
C GLY A 647 -36.65 0.25 -2.61
N ASN A 648 -37.63 -0.62 -2.32
CA ASN A 648 -38.98 -0.56 -2.90
C ASN A 648 -39.96 0.20 -1.99
N GLY A 649 -39.49 0.73 -0.85
CA GLY A 649 -40.32 1.39 0.15
C GLY A 649 -41.07 0.44 1.08
N GLY A 650 -40.75 -0.86 1.08
CA GLY A 650 -41.31 -1.83 2.01
C GLY A 650 -40.71 -1.68 3.41
N LEU A 651 -41.54 -1.71 4.45
CA LEU A 651 -41.07 -1.69 5.84
C LEU A 651 -40.37 -3.02 6.16
N VAL A 652 -39.10 -2.94 6.54
CA VAL A 652 -38.25 -4.08 6.93
C VAL A 652 -38.37 -4.34 8.44
N ALA A 653 -38.29 -3.29 9.25
CA ALA A 653 -38.36 -3.37 10.70
C ALA A 653 -38.73 -2.01 11.32
N ALA A 654 -39.30 -2.02 12.52
CA ALA A 654 -39.50 -0.83 13.34
C ALA A 654 -39.21 -1.19 14.80
N ASN A 655 -38.61 -0.27 15.53
CA ASN A 655 -38.32 -0.43 16.95
C ASN A 655 -38.60 0.89 17.68
N TYR A 656 -39.20 0.77 18.86
CA TYR A 656 -39.55 1.88 19.76
C TYR A 656 -38.51 1.94 20.87
N ASP A 657 -38.45 0.87 21.66
CA ASP A 657 -37.48 0.70 22.74
C ASP A 657 -36.53 -0.45 22.39
N TRP A 658 -35.23 -0.19 22.46
CA TRP A 658 -34.19 -1.11 21.97
C TRP A 658 -34.16 -2.46 22.71
N ARG A 659 -34.77 -2.52 23.90
CA ARG A 659 -34.88 -3.76 24.69
C ARG A 659 -36.08 -4.64 24.33
N ASP A 660 -37.00 -4.16 23.49
CA ASP A 660 -38.27 -4.85 23.26
C ASP A 660 -38.13 -6.19 22.52
N ASP A 661 -37.38 -6.20 21.41
CA ASP A 661 -37.35 -7.32 20.47
C ASP A 661 -35.94 -7.88 20.19
N GLN A 662 -34.91 -7.03 20.23
CA GLN A 662 -33.54 -7.39 19.86
C GLN A 662 -32.51 -7.18 20.97
N GLU A 663 -32.92 -7.08 22.25
CA GLU A 663 -32.03 -6.74 23.38
C GLU A 663 -30.71 -7.54 23.37
N ALA A 664 -30.79 -8.87 23.32
CA ALA A 664 -29.62 -9.74 23.36
C ALA A 664 -28.67 -9.51 22.17
N GLU A 665 -29.22 -9.32 20.97
CA GLU A 665 -28.44 -9.06 19.75
C GLU A 665 -27.79 -7.67 19.81
N ILE A 666 -28.51 -6.66 20.31
CA ILE A 666 -28.02 -5.29 20.43
C ILE A 666 -26.93 -5.20 21.50
N VAL A 667 -27.09 -5.87 22.66
CA VAL A 667 -26.03 -5.96 23.69
C VAL A 667 -24.78 -6.64 23.13
N ALA A 668 -24.95 -7.71 22.33
CA ALA A 668 -23.83 -8.43 21.73
C ALA A 668 -23.00 -7.58 20.75
N THR A 669 -23.53 -6.45 20.26
CA THR A 669 -22.74 -5.50 19.44
C THR A 669 -21.67 -4.75 20.26
N GLY A 670 -21.77 -4.76 21.59
CA GLY A 670 -20.90 -3.98 22.48
C GLY A 670 -21.22 -2.48 22.53
N ILE A 671 -22.18 -2.01 21.74
CA ILE A 671 -22.61 -0.62 21.66
C ILE A 671 -24.15 -0.47 21.72
N PRO A 672 -24.82 -1.01 22.76
CA PRO A 672 -26.26 -0.79 22.94
C PRO A 672 -26.58 0.70 23.20
N PRO A 673 -27.80 1.17 22.92
CA PRO A 673 -28.29 2.44 23.46
C PRO A 673 -28.25 2.44 25.00
N THR A 674 -28.17 3.63 25.58
CA THR A 674 -27.95 3.79 27.04
C THR A 674 -29.28 3.86 27.79
N TYR A 675 -30.30 4.46 27.19
CA TYR A 675 -31.62 4.65 27.79
C TYR A 675 -32.63 3.69 27.17
N ASP A 676 -33.57 3.18 27.98
CA ASP A 676 -34.54 2.19 27.51
C ASP A 676 -35.45 2.74 26.41
N LEU A 677 -35.79 4.04 26.45
CA LEU A 677 -36.60 4.75 25.45
C LEU A 677 -35.86 5.07 24.14
N GLU A 678 -34.64 4.58 23.95
CA GLU A 678 -33.92 4.73 22.69
C GLU A 678 -34.22 3.56 21.76
N SER A 679 -34.22 3.76 20.45
CA SER A 679 -34.51 2.66 19.51
C SER A 679 -33.24 2.12 18.86
N ALA A 680 -33.24 0.82 18.56
CA ALA A 680 -32.22 0.21 17.73
C ALA A 680 -32.75 -0.97 16.90
N ILE A 681 -32.17 -1.17 15.72
CA ILE A 681 -32.49 -2.27 14.81
C ILE A 681 -31.19 -2.93 14.36
N VAL A 682 -31.06 -4.25 14.54
CA VAL A 682 -29.95 -5.05 14.00
C VAL A 682 -30.46 -5.94 12.88
N ARG A 683 -29.90 -5.83 11.67
CA ARG A 683 -30.30 -6.65 10.51
C ARG A 683 -29.13 -6.99 9.61
N ASP A 684 -29.18 -8.20 9.04
CA ASP A 684 -28.39 -8.57 7.87
C ASP A 684 -29.10 -8.02 6.63
N LEU A 685 -28.43 -7.16 5.86
CA LEU A 685 -29.03 -6.45 4.73
C LEU A 685 -28.55 -7.03 3.41
N ALA A 686 -29.44 -7.44 2.50
CA ALA A 686 -29.04 -7.83 1.16
C ALA A 686 -28.47 -6.63 0.37
N PRO A 687 -27.73 -6.83 -0.73
CA PRO A 687 -27.29 -5.71 -1.57
C PRO A 687 -28.46 -4.89 -2.09
N GLY A 688 -28.37 -3.57 -1.92
CA GLY A 688 -29.43 -2.64 -2.29
C GLY A 688 -29.48 -1.40 -1.39
N PRO A 689 -30.35 -0.44 -1.72
CA PRO A 689 -30.57 0.74 -0.91
C PRO A 689 -31.55 0.47 0.24
N TYR A 690 -31.26 1.06 1.41
CA TYR A 690 -32.10 1.03 2.60
C TYR A 690 -32.25 2.43 3.19
N THR A 691 -33.40 2.68 3.82
CA THR A 691 -33.71 3.96 4.46
C THR A 691 -34.19 3.74 5.88
N ALA A 692 -33.44 4.22 6.87
CA ALA A 692 -33.87 4.28 8.26
C ALA A 692 -34.40 5.69 8.58
N ILE A 693 -35.58 5.77 9.19
CA ILE A 693 -36.26 7.02 9.53
C ILE A 693 -36.38 7.11 11.05
N MET A 694 -35.92 8.23 11.60
CA MET A 694 -36.09 8.61 13.01
C MET A 694 -37.21 9.64 13.15
N ARG A 695 -38.15 9.36 14.05
CA ARG A 695 -39.27 10.22 14.46
C ARG A 695 -39.36 10.26 15.99
N ASP A 696 -40.21 11.11 16.54
CA ASP A 696 -40.68 11.00 17.93
C ASP A 696 -42.04 10.30 17.94
N THR A 697 -42.24 9.33 18.84
CA THR A 697 -43.48 8.55 18.98
C THR A 697 -44.71 9.42 19.29
N HIS A 698 -44.50 10.59 19.91
CA HIS A 698 -45.53 11.52 20.34
C HIS A 698 -45.60 12.79 19.49
N ASN A 699 -44.84 12.87 18.38
CA ASN A 699 -44.67 14.09 17.56
C ASN A 699 -44.23 15.31 18.40
N THR A 700 -43.29 15.09 19.32
CA THR A 700 -42.62 16.15 20.07
C THR A 700 -41.29 16.46 19.38
N PRO A 701 -41.12 17.66 18.78
CA PRO A 701 -39.86 18.01 18.14
C PRO A 701 -38.69 18.09 19.13
N GLY A 702 -37.50 17.71 18.67
CA GLY A 702 -36.30 17.72 19.50
C GLY A 702 -35.04 17.35 18.73
N ASN A 703 -33.89 17.48 19.38
CA ASN A 703 -32.60 17.08 18.82
C ASN A 703 -32.43 15.57 18.97
N GLY A 704 -32.22 14.89 17.85
CA GLY A 704 -31.92 13.46 17.79
C GLY A 704 -30.52 13.20 17.24
N ARG A 705 -30.05 11.96 17.38
CA ARG A 705 -28.89 11.43 16.66
C ARG A 705 -29.22 10.06 16.12
N ILE A 706 -29.16 9.91 14.80
CA ILE A 706 -29.34 8.62 14.12
C ILE A 706 -27.98 8.09 13.66
N GLU A 707 -27.78 6.78 13.70
CA GLU A 707 -26.50 6.14 13.41
C GLU A 707 -26.69 4.82 12.68
N ALA A 708 -25.73 4.46 11.82
CA ALA A 708 -25.60 3.14 11.22
C ALA A 708 -24.18 2.61 11.41
N TYR A 709 -24.04 1.38 11.90
CA TYR A 709 -22.77 0.70 12.15
C TYR A 709 -22.67 -0.57 11.32
N SER A 710 -21.59 -0.73 10.55
CA SER A 710 -21.22 -2.04 10.01
C SER A 710 -20.60 -2.87 11.12
N LEU A 711 -21.18 -4.03 11.42
CA LEU A 711 -20.72 -4.91 12.51
C LEU A 711 -19.69 -5.96 12.07
N ASN A 712 -19.34 -6.00 10.78
CA ASN A 712 -18.49 -7.04 10.17
C ASN A 712 -17.13 -6.51 9.72
#